data_AF-A0A7W7Z9F7-F1
#
_entry.id   AF-A0A7W7Z9F7-F1
#
_cell.length_a   1.000
_cell.length_b   1.000
_cell.length_c   1.000
_cell.angle_alpha   90.00
_cell.angle_beta   90.00
_cell.angle_gamma   90.00
#
_symmetry.space_group_name_H-M   'P 1'
#
loop_
_entity.id
_entity.type
_entity.pdbx_description
1 polymer ?
#
loop_
_entity_poly.entity_id
_entity_poly.type
_entity_poly.pdbx_seq_one_letter_code
_entity_poly.pdbx_strand_id
1 'polypeptide(L)'
;MLSSWDRIRNLEQPEQFLYSCLRYGFLRQRRLSRRIVLEGLTAVDFESVVVSARETRGHEVEWQNDLRCVVAFLCWRKETVRSASLLILRFFHGFFPAEIAQIAILPRTAVYDAIDYARQETKSYLKDPGKLLEMHRGAPPVLQPSTLLPDDQFAEDLMQGIFDSCRSKCKSQRELLERYRQGAGVPIDHHLLAHLASCRRCLDVLIEKFELPPRGTRSLDDSLASAPRATRPGPRQVVAEAVHQQSLKMARLRCEEALQHRPHGLVLFVDGRAIASRDVRSDVNELLVELPEETAPEFLEVVSEQGLILLSTWVGAGGGEQSFSATFPDERSMEIDLRIDDAGCEVHLRYVDPVLGARMSRMDEGSFAPKPQCKSGWLSDFFLHLRALAGSVSLPVFATVAATLLACVLVGLRPATSRMTNDLPSAQTVLEHSIAATEGNGVEQQTIRIRLAGAGTVVTLHRDRSHKHTPMRQAVPEMPLAVDTKLAEAGMTWSDPLSAGVFEGWRAKQVHPVDSISEQDGVVTVATKLSSGAVRSSALSVRESDWHPIARVTHFANGEIVEVAELEDVVLPWQQSSIQWFESDARPTIRIPANLGKKLDTAPSASELAATELSARLALARSGSDLNERLSITRGEKTVTVEGLIADPARRNELRVILADLPHLSVHLRTFEEAEAKEGKTRKTTEEHFAVSVATGTISGFDQWMLSQHYATDDVTRLHAVLFDAVSALRQGQSSLAQIDGDGRTNSLSPEAEQDYEELWRIYVERIARASRSEAKLLNELHVSTRTEATSSSSLSDEVQQNAAICLRLLSGAASQQDDAPALLQQLARVQPGLEAQVQSSMNIKNGASSTALNANAARRP
;
A
#
# COMPACT_ATOMS: atom_id res chain seq x y z
N MET A 1 -27.78 -12.33 -4.33
CA MET A 1 -28.17 -13.69 -3.92
C MET A 1 -29.39 -13.53 -3.03
N LEU A 2 -30.39 -14.38 -3.24
CA LEU A 2 -31.80 -14.05 -3.01
C LEU A 2 -32.19 -14.22 -1.52
N SER A 3 -33.14 -13.39 -1.05
CA SER A 3 -33.93 -13.64 0.17
C SER A 3 -34.36 -15.10 0.26
N SER A 4 -34.62 -15.63 1.47
CA SER A 4 -34.96 -17.04 1.72
C SER A 4 -35.70 -17.69 0.53
N TRP A 5 -35.20 -18.83 0.04
CA TRP A 5 -35.77 -19.56 -1.11
C TRP A 5 -37.29 -19.74 -1.02
N ASP A 6 -37.82 -19.76 0.20
CA ASP A 6 -39.25 -19.79 0.50
C ASP A 6 -40.01 -18.55 0.01
N ARG A 7 -39.43 -17.34 0.10
CA ARG A 7 -40.03 -16.13 -0.49
C ARG A 7 -40.08 -16.20 -2.00
N ILE A 8 -39.02 -16.67 -2.65
CA ILE A 8 -38.95 -16.78 -4.13
C ILE A 8 -39.99 -17.79 -4.64
N ARG A 9 -40.10 -18.94 -3.96
CA ARG A 9 -41.08 -19.98 -4.29
C ARG A 9 -42.51 -19.50 -4.12
N ASN A 10 -42.72 -18.57 -3.19
CA ASN A 10 -44.01 -17.95 -2.89
C ASN A 10 -44.18 -16.57 -3.55
N LEU A 11 -43.33 -16.18 -4.50
CA LEU A 11 -43.54 -14.96 -5.26
C LEU A 11 -44.79 -15.13 -6.13
N GLU A 12 -45.81 -14.33 -5.86
CA GLU A 12 -47.00 -14.27 -6.72
C GLU A 12 -46.66 -13.78 -8.14
N GLN A 13 -45.55 -13.05 -8.30
CA GLN A 13 -45.14 -12.41 -9.56
C GLN A 13 -43.62 -12.55 -9.82
N PRO A 14 -43.13 -13.76 -10.15
CA PRO A 14 -41.70 -14.00 -10.38
C PRO A 14 -41.14 -13.23 -11.58
N GLU A 15 -41.97 -12.95 -12.59
CA GLU A 15 -41.58 -12.18 -13.78
C GLU A 15 -41.24 -10.72 -13.43
N GLN A 16 -42.04 -10.08 -12.58
CA GLN A 16 -41.80 -8.71 -12.14
C GLN A 16 -40.54 -8.62 -11.27
N PHE A 17 -40.32 -9.63 -10.43
CA PHE A 17 -39.09 -9.74 -9.65
C PHE A 17 -37.85 -9.86 -10.57
N LEU A 18 -37.89 -10.79 -11.54
CA LEU A 18 -36.79 -10.97 -12.49
C LEU A 18 -36.56 -9.72 -13.35
N TYR A 19 -37.64 -9.08 -13.82
CA TYR A 19 -37.55 -7.83 -14.56
C TYR A 19 -36.89 -6.74 -13.72
N SER A 20 -37.26 -6.61 -12.44
CA SER A 20 -36.66 -5.64 -11.51
C SER A 20 -35.19 -5.94 -11.29
N CYS A 21 -34.82 -7.20 -11.04
CA CYS A 21 -33.42 -7.61 -10.91
C CYS A 21 -32.60 -7.29 -12.17
N LEU A 22 -33.15 -7.54 -13.37
CA LEU A 22 -32.49 -7.24 -14.63
C LEU A 22 -32.38 -5.73 -14.88
N ARG A 23 -33.47 -4.99 -14.65
CA ARG A 23 -33.52 -3.53 -14.79
C ARG A 23 -32.52 -2.86 -13.87
N TYR A 24 -32.57 -3.18 -12.58
CA TYR A 24 -31.71 -2.56 -11.58
C TYR A 24 -30.29 -3.10 -11.62
N GLY A 25 -30.08 -4.37 -11.97
CA GLY A 25 -28.75 -4.90 -12.25
C GLY A 25 -28.10 -4.23 -13.46
N PHE A 26 -28.86 -3.95 -14.53
CA PHE A 26 -28.38 -3.18 -15.69
C PHE A 26 -28.07 -1.73 -15.32
N LEU A 27 -28.96 -1.06 -14.58
CA LEU A 27 -28.74 0.31 -14.10
C LEU A 27 -27.52 0.37 -13.19
N ARG A 28 -27.37 -0.60 -12.28
CA ARG A 28 -26.18 -0.76 -11.45
C ARG A 28 -24.96 -0.91 -12.33
N GLN A 29 -24.94 -1.83 -13.29
CA GLN A 29 -23.78 -2.03 -14.16
C GLN A 29 -23.40 -0.74 -14.91
N ARG A 30 -24.36 -0.02 -15.50
CA ARG A 30 -24.11 1.27 -16.17
C ARG A 30 -23.61 2.36 -15.24
N ARG A 31 -23.98 2.30 -13.96
CA ARG A 31 -23.56 3.26 -12.93
C ARG A 31 -22.29 2.84 -12.21
N LEU A 32 -21.98 1.55 -12.10
CA LEU A 32 -20.73 0.99 -11.57
C LEU A 32 -19.57 1.19 -12.52
N SER A 33 -19.83 1.27 -13.84
CA SER A 33 -18.87 1.85 -14.80
C SER A 33 -18.36 3.23 -14.35
N ARG A 34 -19.07 3.90 -13.43
CA ARG A 34 -18.65 5.09 -12.68
C ARG A 34 -17.98 4.67 -11.35
N ARG A 35 -16.80 4.04 -11.47
CA ARG A 35 -15.61 3.95 -10.60
C ARG A 35 -15.65 3.93 -9.04
N ILE A 36 -16.74 4.26 -8.34
CA ILE A 36 -16.72 4.50 -6.88
C ILE A 36 -16.32 3.28 -6.04
N VAL A 37 -16.65 2.05 -6.48
CA VAL A 37 -16.48 0.84 -5.66
C VAL A 37 -15.13 0.13 -5.90
N LEU A 38 -14.51 0.33 -7.06
CA LEU A 38 -13.32 -0.42 -7.50
C LEU A 38 -12.04 0.42 -7.53
N GLU A 39 -12.12 1.73 -7.29
CA GLU A 39 -10.94 2.60 -7.28
C GLU A 39 -9.94 2.17 -6.20
N GLY A 40 -8.73 1.77 -6.64
CA GLY A 40 -7.64 1.34 -5.76
C GLY A 40 -7.47 -0.17 -5.61
N LEU A 41 -8.34 -1.00 -6.19
CA LEU A 41 -8.12 -2.44 -6.22
C LEU A 41 -7.10 -2.81 -7.30
N THR A 42 -6.12 -3.62 -6.91
CA THR A 42 -5.13 -4.24 -7.78
C THR A 42 -5.64 -5.59 -8.30
N ALA A 43 -5.01 -6.17 -9.32
CA ALA A 43 -5.39 -7.50 -9.82
C ALA A 43 -5.44 -8.57 -8.70
N VAL A 44 -4.56 -8.46 -7.70
CA VAL A 44 -4.47 -9.37 -6.55
C VAL A 44 -5.40 -9.00 -5.39
N ASP A 45 -6.28 -8.02 -5.54
CA ASP A 45 -7.35 -7.78 -4.56
C ASP A 45 -8.51 -8.74 -4.73
N PHE A 46 -8.75 -9.16 -5.97
CA PHE A 46 -9.88 -10.01 -6.30
C PHE A 46 -9.73 -11.43 -5.78
N GLU A 47 -10.86 -12.04 -5.43
CA GLU A 47 -10.96 -13.42 -4.95
C GLU A 47 -10.37 -14.46 -5.93
N SER A 48 -10.54 -14.24 -7.24
CA SER A 48 -10.00 -15.08 -8.31
C SER A 48 -9.58 -14.21 -9.49
N VAL A 49 -8.69 -14.75 -10.34
CA VAL A 49 -8.34 -14.11 -11.62
C VAL A 49 -9.59 -13.87 -12.48
N VAL A 50 -10.55 -14.79 -12.44
CA VAL A 50 -11.82 -14.70 -13.17
C VAL A 50 -12.63 -13.47 -12.76
N VAL A 51 -12.70 -13.17 -11.45
CA VAL A 51 -13.36 -11.96 -10.97
C VAL A 51 -12.57 -10.73 -11.43
N SER A 52 -11.23 -10.74 -11.29
CA SER A 52 -10.39 -9.60 -11.70
C SER A 52 -10.53 -9.25 -13.20
N ALA A 53 -10.62 -10.26 -14.07
CA ALA A 53 -10.74 -10.06 -15.51
C ALA A 53 -12.06 -9.41 -15.91
N ARG A 54 -13.14 -9.71 -15.17
CA ARG A 54 -14.47 -9.14 -15.43
C ARG A 54 -14.50 -7.65 -15.13
N GLU A 55 -13.83 -7.24 -14.07
CA GLU A 55 -13.85 -5.86 -13.58
C GLU A 55 -12.80 -4.96 -14.26
N THR A 56 -11.71 -5.50 -14.80
CA THR A 56 -10.57 -4.70 -15.35
C THR A 56 -10.69 -4.38 -16.85
N ARG A 57 -11.90 -4.32 -17.41
CA ARG A 57 -12.11 -4.03 -18.85
C ARG A 57 -11.61 -2.63 -19.20
N GLY A 58 -10.79 -2.52 -20.25
CA GLY A 58 -10.21 -1.25 -20.74
C GLY A 58 -8.72 -1.06 -20.42
N HIS A 59 -8.15 -1.84 -19.51
CA HIS A 59 -6.73 -1.82 -19.11
C HIS A 59 -6.05 -3.19 -19.29
N GLU A 60 -6.40 -3.90 -20.37
CA GLU A 60 -6.06 -5.32 -20.55
C GLU A 60 -4.55 -5.58 -20.53
N VAL A 61 -3.74 -4.69 -21.11
CA VAL A 61 -2.27 -4.86 -21.17
C VAL A 61 -1.63 -4.76 -19.78
N GLU A 62 -2.00 -3.73 -19.02
CA GLU A 62 -1.50 -3.49 -17.67
C GLU A 62 -1.90 -4.62 -16.74
N TRP A 63 -3.18 -5.01 -16.80
CA TRP A 63 -3.72 -6.14 -16.05
C TRP A 63 -3.01 -7.47 -16.37
N GLN A 64 -2.77 -7.78 -17.64
CA GLN A 64 -2.05 -9.00 -18.02
C GLN A 64 -0.60 -8.99 -17.52
N ASN A 65 0.08 -7.84 -17.58
CA ASN A 65 1.44 -7.71 -17.08
C ASN A 65 1.49 -7.84 -15.55
N ASP A 66 0.54 -7.22 -14.83
CA ASP A 66 0.41 -7.37 -13.39
C ASP A 66 0.22 -8.84 -13.00
N LEU A 67 -0.67 -9.56 -13.68
CA LEU A 67 -0.90 -10.98 -13.40
C LEU A 67 0.32 -11.86 -13.70
N ARG A 68 1.09 -11.57 -14.74
CA ARG A 68 2.37 -12.27 -14.98
C ARG A 68 3.36 -11.99 -13.86
N CYS A 69 3.47 -10.74 -13.41
CA CYS A 69 4.28 -10.36 -12.26
C CYS A 69 3.84 -11.11 -10.98
N VAL A 70 2.53 -11.21 -10.73
CA VAL A 70 1.97 -11.99 -9.63
C VAL A 70 2.35 -13.47 -9.75
N VAL A 71 2.20 -14.09 -10.92
CA VAL A 71 2.58 -15.50 -11.14
C VAL A 71 4.07 -15.70 -10.87
N ALA A 72 4.94 -14.88 -11.45
CA ALA A 72 6.38 -15.00 -11.28
C ALA A 72 6.79 -14.83 -9.81
N PHE A 73 6.23 -13.84 -9.12
CA PHE A 73 6.48 -13.62 -7.71
C PHE A 73 6.01 -14.78 -6.85
N LEU A 74 4.77 -15.26 -7.01
CA LEU A 74 4.24 -16.36 -6.21
C LEU A 74 4.95 -17.69 -6.51
N CYS A 75 5.33 -17.94 -7.76
CA CYS A 75 6.12 -19.11 -8.13
C CYS A 75 7.52 -19.08 -7.55
N TRP A 76 8.11 -17.89 -7.42
CA TRP A 76 9.33 -17.70 -6.66
C TRP A 76 9.06 -17.93 -5.16
N ARG A 77 8.07 -17.28 -4.55
CA ARG A 77 7.80 -17.27 -3.09
C ARG A 77 7.25 -18.57 -2.51
N LYS A 78 6.54 -19.39 -3.28
CA LYS A 78 5.82 -20.60 -2.79
C LYS A 78 6.70 -21.62 -2.07
N GLU A 79 7.99 -21.72 -2.43
CA GLU A 79 8.93 -22.67 -1.81
C GLU A 79 9.48 -22.18 -0.47
N THR A 80 9.27 -20.91 -0.09
CA THR A 80 9.74 -20.36 1.19
C THR A 80 8.59 -20.11 2.15
N VAL A 81 7.38 -19.82 1.65
CA VAL A 81 6.21 -19.56 2.52
C VAL A 81 4.95 -20.25 2.01
N ARG A 82 4.22 -20.88 2.93
CA ARG A 82 2.95 -21.57 2.64
C ARG A 82 1.89 -20.64 2.04
N SER A 83 1.81 -19.40 2.53
CA SER A 83 0.84 -18.37 2.12
C SER A 83 0.81 -18.19 0.59
N ALA A 84 1.98 -18.14 -0.06
CA ALA A 84 2.07 -18.01 -1.51
C ALA A 84 1.47 -19.23 -2.25
N SER A 85 1.67 -20.45 -1.73
CA SER A 85 1.04 -21.65 -2.31
C SER A 85 -0.49 -21.64 -2.13
N LEU A 86 -0.97 -21.19 -0.97
CA LEU A 86 -2.40 -21.06 -0.69
C LEU A 86 -3.06 -20.01 -1.59
N LEU A 87 -2.39 -18.88 -1.84
CA LEU A 87 -2.86 -17.86 -2.77
C LEU A 87 -2.89 -18.40 -4.21
N ILE A 88 -1.90 -19.20 -4.64
CA ILE A 88 -1.95 -19.87 -5.97
C ILE A 88 -3.19 -20.77 -6.08
N LEU A 89 -3.46 -21.61 -5.06
CA LEU A 89 -4.64 -22.49 -5.03
C LEU A 89 -5.94 -21.69 -5.07
N ARG A 90 -6.01 -20.57 -4.35
CA ARG A 90 -7.22 -19.72 -4.30
C ARG A 90 -7.45 -18.94 -5.59
N PHE A 91 -6.44 -18.19 -6.01
CA PHE A 91 -6.56 -17.13 -6.99
C PHE A 91 -6.50 -17.66 -8.44
N PHE A 92 -5.59 -18.59 -8.72
CA PHE A 92 -5.40 -19.17 -10.06
C PHE A 92 -6.16 -20.48 -10.27
N HIS A 93 -6.13 -21.40 -9.29
CA HIS A 93 -6.85 -22.67 -9.43
C HIS A 93 -8.33 -22.59 -9.04
N GLY A 94 -8.76 -21.50 -8.37
CA GLY A 94 -10.15 -21.27 -8.00
C GLY A 94 -10.67 -22.17 -6.88
N PHE A 95 -9.79 -22.76 -6.05
CA PHE A 95 -10.24 -23.53 -4.89
C PHE A 95 -10.80 -22.60 -3.80
N PHE A 96 -11.89 -23.02 -3.16
CA PHE A 96 -12.45 -22.28 -2.04
C PHE A 96 -11.65 -22.52 -0.75
N PRO A 97 -11.67 -21.58 0.21
CA PRO A 97 -10.94 -21.71 1.48
C PRO A 97 -11.21 -23.01 2.24
N ALA A 98 -12.45 -23.52 2.19
CA ALA A 98 -12.82 -24.81 2.79
C ALA A 98 -12.10 -26.01 2.14
N GLU A 99 -11.82 -25.93 0.84
CA GLU A 99 -11.17 -26.98 0.07
C GLU A 99 -9.66 -26.88 0.23
N ILE A 100 -9.14 -25.66 0.22
CA ILE A 100 -7.74 -25.38 0.52
C ILE A 100 -7.41 -25.86 1.94
N ALA A 101 -8.31 -25.69 2.91
CA ALA A 101 -8.15 -26.22 4.25
C ALA A 101 -7.98 -27.76 4.26
N GLN A 102 -8.75 -28.48 3.44
CA GLN A 102 -8.61 -29.94 3.26
C GLN A 102 -7.30 -30.30 2.56
N ILE A 103 -6.95 -29.60 1.49
CA ILE A 103 -5.71 -29.81 0.74
C ILE A 103 -4.50 -29.53 1.62
N ALA A 104 -4.47 -28.46 2.40
CA ALA A 104 -3.32 -28.05 3.20
C ALA A 104 -3.27 -28.68 4.59
N ILE A 105 -4.36 -29.33 5.03
CA ILE A 105 -4.56 -29.81 6.41
C ILE A 105 -4.39 -28.65 7.40
N LEU A 106 -5.15 -27.57 7.16
CA LEU A 106 -5.14 -26.35 7.97
C LEU A 106 -6.57 -25.97 8.37
N PRO A 107 -6.77 -25.30 9.52
CA PRO A 107 -8.06 -24.71 9.82
C PRO A 107 -8.36 -23.58 8.82
N ARG A 108 -9.65 -23.41 8.48
CA ARG A 108 -10.10 -22.40 7.49
C ARG A 108 -9.65 -20.99 7.85
N THR A 109 -9.67 -20.62 9.13
CA THR A 109 -9.20 -19.32 9.61
C THR A 109 -7.72 -19.07 9.27
N ALA A 110 -6.85 -20.07 9.44
CA ALA A 110 -5.44 -19.95 9.05
C ALA A 110 -5.25 -19.86 7.52
N VAL A 111 -6.15 -20.44 6.74
CA VAL A 111 -6.14 -20.28 5.27
C VAL A 111 -6.48 -18.84 4.90
N TYR A 112 -7.50 -18.24 5.50
CA TYR A 112 -7.85 -16.83 5.27
C TYR A 112 -6.70 -15.90 5.64
N ASP A 113 -6.15 -16.01 6.85
CA ASP A 113 -5.05 -15.16 7.32
C ASP A 113 -3.81 -15.28 6.40
N ALA A 114 -3.50 -16.49 5.94
CA ALA A 114 -2.39 -16.73 5.04
C ALA A 114 -2.63 -16.17 3.64
N ILE A 115 -3.85 -16.25 3.12
CA ILE A 115 -4.21 -15.65 1.82
C ILE A 115 -4.09 -14.13 1.90
N ASP A 116 -4.64 -13.51 2.94
CA ASP A 116 -4.54 -12.05 3.15
C ASP A 116 -3.09 -11.59 3.23
N TYR A 117 -2.27 -12.29 4.01
CA TYR A 117 -0.85 -12.02 4.11
C TYR A 117 -0.16 -12.11 2.74
N ALA A 118 -0.42 -13.18 1.97
CA ALA A 118 0.15 -13.32 0.63
C ALA A 118 -0.31 -12.21 -0.32
N ARG A 119 -1.57 -11.74 -0.21
CA ARG A 119 -2.06 -10.60 -1.01
C ARG A 119 -1.31 -9.32 -0.67
N GLN A 120 -1.16 -9.00 0.62
CA GLN A 120 -0.42 -7.80 1.06
C GLN A 120 1.05 -7.82 0.62
N GLU A 121 1.70 -8.98 0.73
CA GLU A 121 3.08 -9.17 0.28
C GLU A 121 3.18 -9.00 -1.25
N THR A 122 2.24 -9.59 -2.01
CA THR A 122 2.19 -9.47 -3.47
C THR A 122 1.90 -8.03 -3.92
N LYS A 123 1.03 -7.30 -3.21
CA LYS A 123 0.80 -5.87 -3.49
C LYS A 123 2.06 -5.04 -3.26
N SER A 124 2.79 -5.33 -2.18
CA SER A 124 4.06 -4.66 -1.88
C SER A 124 5.07 -4.92 -3.00
N TYR A 125 5.12 -6.16 -3.50
CA TYR A 125 5.92 -6.54 -4.66
C TYR A 125 5.52 -5.75 -5.92
N LEU A 126 4.22 -5.68 -6.26
CA LEU A 126 3.75 -4.97 -7.45
C LEU A 126 4.04 -3.46 -7.39
N LYS A 127 3.99 -2.86 -6.19
CA LYS A 127 4.32 -1.43 -6.00
C LYS A 127 5.82 -1.17 -6.10
N ASP A 128 6.64 -2.02 -5.50
CA ASP A 128 8.09 -1.84 -5.43
C ASP A 128 8.80 -3.20 -5.26
N PRO A 129 9.17 -3.86 -6.38
CA PRO A 129 9.84 -5.16 -6.36
C PRO A 129 11.15 -5.16 -5.55
N GLY A 130 11.82 -4.01 -5.44
CA GLY A 130 13.13 -3.88 -4.79
C GLY A 130 13.08 -3.91 -3.27
N LYS A 131 11.92 -3.63 -2.66
CA LYS A 131 11.77 -3.61 -1.19
C LYS A 131 11.73 -4.99 -0.56
N LEU A 132 11.38 -6.02 -1.32
CA LEU A 132 11.29 -7.38 -0.82
C LEU A 132 12.62 -8.11 -1.02
N LEU A 133 13.53 -7.95 -0.05
CA LEU A 133 14.77 -8.71 0.00
C LEU A 133 14.61 -9.92 0.93
N GLU A 134 14.64 -11.13 0.35
CA GLU A 134 14.79 -12.35 1.13
C GLU A 134 16.28 -12.66 1.35
N MET A 135 16.69 -12.78 2.62
CA MET A 135 18.08 -13.00 3.05
C MET A 135 18.80 -14.19 2.38
N HIS A 136 18.07 -15.14 1.75
CA HIS A 136 18.66 -16.38 1.23
C HIS A 136 18.32 -16.71 -0.22
N ARG A 137 17.55 -15.87 -0.92
CA ARG A 137 17.01 -16.26 -2.25
C ARG A 137 17.21 -15.23 -3.37
N GLY A 138 17.87 -14.12 -3.04
CA GLY A 138 18.13 -13.03 -3.97
C GLY A 138 16.87 -12.18 -4.19
N ALA A 139 16.95 -11.25 -5.14
CA ALA A 139 15.83 -10.40 -5.50
C ALA A 139 14.73 -11.21 -6.22
N PRO A 140 13.45 -10.83 -6.04
CA PRO A 140 12.35 -11.42 -6.79
C PRO A 140 12.50 -11.14 -8.30
N PRO A 141 11.96 -12.00 -9.17
CA PRO A 141 12.14 -11.91 -10.61
C PRO A 141 11.43 -10.70 -11.20
N VAL A 142 12.17 -9.73 -11.76
CA VAL A 142 11.57 -8.59 -12.47
C VAL A 142 11.22 -9.02 -13.90
N LEU A 143 9.93 -9.10 -14.21
CA LEU A 143 9.46 -9.37 -15.57
C LEU A 143 9.46 -8.10 -16.42
N GLN A 144 9.78 -8.25 -17.69
CA GLN A 144 9.62 -7.20 -18.68
C GLN A 144 8.18 -7.18 -19.19
N PRO A 145 7.62 -6.00 -19.54
CA PRO A 145 6.30 -5.89 -20.14
C PRO A 145 6.20 -6.77 -21.39
N SER A 146 5.11 -7.53 -21.49
CA SER A 146 4.83 -8.42 -22.61
C SER A 146 3.70 -7.88 -23.48
N THR A 147 3.59 -8.43 -24.70
CA THR A 147 2.47 -8.14 -25.60
C THR A 147 1.16 -8.70 -25.05
N LEU A 148 0.05 -8.04 -25.39
CA LEU A 148 -1.30 -8.53 -25.10
C LEU A 148 -1.52 -9.89 -25.75
N LEU A 149 -1.97 -10.87 -24.98
CA LEU A 149 -2.43 -12.16 -25.48
C LEU A 149 -3.96 -12.23 -25.50
N PRO A 150 -4.58 -12.98 -26.42
CA PRO A 150 -5.98 -13.36 -26.31
C PRO A 150 -6.27 -14.08 -24.97
N ASP A 151 -7.49 -13.91 -24.44
CA ASP A 151 -7.89 -14.43 -23.12
C ASP A 151 -7.62 -15.93 -22.91
N ASP A 152 -7.85 -16.74 -23.92
CA ASP A 152 -7.61 -18.20 -23.91
C ASP A 152 -6.11 -18.53 -23.85
N GLN A 153 -5.30 -17.87 -24.68
CA GLN A 153 -3.85 -18.04 -24.68
C GLN A 153 -3.23 -17.48 -23.40
N PHE A 154 -3.80 -16.41 -22.85
CA PHE A 154 -3.33 -15.79 -21.62
C PHE A 154 -3.62 -16.67 -20.40
N ALA A 155 -4.81 -17.29 -20.33
CA ALA A 155 -5.13 -18.28 -19.31
C ALA A 155 -4.14 -19.44 -19.31
N GLU A 156 -3.82 -19.97 -20.50
CA GLU A 156 -2.85 -21.04 -20.68
C GLU A 156 -1.43 -20.59 -20.28
N ASP A 157 -1.00 -19.38 -20.68
CA ASP A 157 0.30 -18.77 -20.32
C ASP A 157 0.49 -18.71 -18.79
N LEU A 158 -0.50 -18.19 -18.06
CA LEU A 158 -0.45 -18.09 -16.60
C LEU A 158 -0.35 -19.48 -15.94
N MET A 159 -1.18 -20.43 -16.38
CA MET A 159 -1.21 -21.77 -15.81
C MET A 159 0.06 -22.57 -16.14
N GLN A 160 0.58 -22.41 -17.35
CA GLN A 160 1.83 -23.02 -17.78
C GLN A 160 3.00 -22.49 -16.95
N GLY A 161 3.07 -21.18 -16.72
CA GLY A 161 4.06 -20.57 -15.81
C GLY A 161 4.01 -21.15 -14.40
N ILE A 162 2.81 -21.40 -13.86
CA ILE A 162 2.64 -22.05 -12.55
C ILE A 162 3.14 -23.50 -12.60
N PHE A 163 2.82 -24.28 -13.63
CA PHE A 163 3.23 -25.68 -13.71
C PHE A 163 4.73 -25.87 -13.99
N ASP A 164 5.32 -25.03 -14.83
CA ASP A 164 6.76 -25.05 -15.13
C ASP A 164 7.62 -24.67 -13.91
N SER A 165 7.04 -23.95 -12.95
CA SER A 165 7.70 -23.64 -11.69
C SER A 165 7.79 -24.82 -10.71
N CYS A 166 7.30 -26.02 -11.06
CA CYS A 166 7.36 -27.21 -10.21
C CYS A 166 8.78 -27.80 -10.16
N ARG A 167 9.50 -27.61 -9.04
CA ARG A 167 10.90 -28.06 -8.89
C ARG A 167 11.06 -29.47 -8.31
N SER A 168 10.10 -29.92 -7.51
CA SER A 168 10.18 -31.18 -6.77
C SER A 168 9.63 -32.36 -7.57
N LYS A 169 10.22 -33.54 -7.34
CA LYS A 169 9.79 -34.78 -8.00
C LYS A 169 8.41 -35.19 -7.51
N CYS A 170 7.53 -35.56 -8.44
CA CYS A 170 6.20 -36.03 -8.11
C CYS A 170 6.26 -37.29 -7.23
N LYS A 171 5.55 -37.25 -6.10
CA LYS A 171 5.34 -38.42 -5.25
C LYS A 171 4.45 -39.44 -5.96
N SER A 172 4.56 -40.70 -5.56
CA SER A 172 3.60 -41.72 -5.99
C SER A 172 2.23 -41.43 -5.38
N GLN A 173 1.13 -41.79 -6.06
CA GLN A 173 -0.22 -41.63 -5.52
C GLN A 173 -0.37 -42.25 -4.13
N ARG A 174 0.22 -43.44 -3.93
CA ARG A 174 0.21 -44.13 -2.64
C ARG A 174 0.90 -43.33 -1.54
N GLU A 175 2.10 -42.79 -1.81
CA GLU A 175 2.87 -41.99 -0.85
C GLU A 175 2.16 -40.67 -0.51
N LEU A 176 1.59 -40.01 -1.53
CA LEU A 176 0.83 -38.78 -1.33
C LEU A 176 -0.40 -39.03 -0.45
N LEU A 177 -1.21 -40.04 -0.78
CA LEU A 177 -2.40 -40.38 -0.01
C LEU A 177 -2.09 -40.88 1.40
N GLU A 178 -0.97 -41.58 1.59
CA GLU A 178 -0.53 -42.02 2.92
C GLU A 178 -0.26 -40.84 3.85
N ARG A 179 0.28 -39.73 3.32
CA ARG A 179 0.49 -38.52 4.11
C ARG A 179 -0.82 -37.93 4.65
N TYR A 180 -1.91 -38.02 3.90
CA TYR A 180 -3.24 -37.57 4.33
C TYR A 180 -3.94 -38.56 5.25
N ARG A 181 -3.60 -39.86 5.20
CA ARG A 181 -4.13 -40.86 6.13
C ARG A 181 -3.56 -40.75 7.54
N GLN A 182 -2.35 -40.25 7.69
CA GLN A 182 -1.67 -40.08 8.98
C GLN A 182 -2.36 -39.06 9.93
N GLY A 183 -3.47 -38.45 9.51
CA GLY A 183 -4.38 -37.67 10.35
C GLY A 183 -4.07 -36.17 10.37
N ALA A 184 -5.08 -35.39 10.76
CA ALA A 184 -5.11 -33.93 10.71
C ALA A 184 -4.13 -33.20 11.67
N GLY A 185 -3.28 -33.95 12.39
CA GLY A 185 -2.42 -33.39 13.44
C GLY A 185 -1.12 -32.75 12.95
N VAL A 186 -0.64 -33.10 11.75
CA VAL A 186 0.63 -32.57 11.22
C VAL A 186 0.38 -31.79 9.94
N PRO A 187 0.47 -30.45 9.97
CA PRO A 187 0.33 -29.60 8.78
C PRO A 187 1.25 -30.04 7.65
N ILE A 188 0.83 -29.80 6.41
CA ILE A 188 1.66 -30.09 5.25
C ILE A 188 2.89 -29.18 5.24
N ASP A 189 4.05 -29.78 4.98
CA ASP A 189 5.28 -29.01 4.81
C ASP A 189 5.17 -28.10 3.58
N HIS A 190 5.75 -26.90 3.69
CA HIS A 190 5.66 -25.88 2.65
C HIS A 190 6.20 -26.35 1.28
N HIS A 191 7.23 -27.20 1.21
CA HIS A 191 7.71 -27.74 -0.07
C HIS A 191 6.70 -28.69 -0.72
N LEU A 192 6.01 -29.50 0.08
CA LEU A 192 4.95 -30.37 -0.44
C LEU A 192 3.75 -29.54 -0.90
N LEU A 193 3.38 -28.50 -0.14
CA LEU A 193 2.30 -27.60 -0.55
C LEU A 193 2.64 -26.81 -1.82
N ALA A 194 3.89 -26.33 -1.95
CA ALA A 194 4.41 -25.69 -3.15
C ALA A 194 4.35 -26.64 -4.35
N HIS A 195 4.72 -27.91 -4.16
CA HIS A 195 4.58 -28.95 -5.18
C HIS A 195 3.12 -29.13 -5.60
N LEU A 196 2.20 -29.25 -4.65
CA LEU A 196 0.78 -29.45 -4.93
C LEU A 196 0.17 -28.27 -5.69
N ALA A 197 0.55 -27.05 -5.34
CA ALA A 197 0.10 -25.84 -6.03
C ALA A 197 0.60 -25.74 -7.49
N SER A 198 1.71 -26.42 -7.83
CA SER A 198 2.32 -26.39 -9.17
C SER A 198 2.40 -27.74 -9.89
N CYS A 199 1.85 -28.81 -9.36
CA CYS A 199 1.90 -30.13 -10.00
C CYS A 199 0.50 -30.58 -10.38
N ARG A 200 0.17 -30.47 -11.67
CA ARG A 200 -1.12 -30.91 -12.23
C ARG A 200 -1.51 -32.31 -11.77
N ARG A 201 -0.59 -33.29 -11.93
CA ARG A 201 -0.85 -34.70 -11.59
C ARG A 201 -1.16 -34.91 -10.11
N CYS A 202 -0.37 -34.33 -9.22
CA CYS A 202 -0.52 -34.56 -7.78
C CYS A 202 -1.74 -33.82 -7.22
N LEU A 203 -2.06 -32.65 -7.77
CA LEU A 203 -3.28 -31.92 -7.43
C LEU A 203 -4.53 -32.70 -7.87
N ASP A 204 -4.54 -33.25 -9.10
CA ASP A 204 -5.66 -34.05 -9.61
C ASP A 204 -5.95 -35.29 -8.73
N VAL A 205 -4.90 -35.93 -8.19
CA VAL A 205 -5.05 -37.04 -7.22
C VAL A 205 -5.77 -36.59 -5.94
N LEU A 206 -5.52 -35.37 -5.46
CA LEU A 206 -6.18 -34.86 -4.25
C LEU A 206 -7.62 -34.44 -4.53
N ILE A 207 -7.88 -33.86 -5.70
CA ILE A 207 -9.24 -33.54 -6.15
C ILE A 207 -10.09 -34.79 -6.15
N GLU A 208 -9.60 -35.89 -6.74
CA GLU A 208 -10.29 -37.18 -6.71
C GLU A 208 -10.47 -37.70 -5.28
N LYS A 209 -9.43 -37.62 -4.44
CA LYS A 209 -9.46 -38.12 -3.07
C LYS A 209 -10.48 -37.42 -2.17
N PHE A 210 -10.65 -36.12 -2.33
CA PHE A 210 -11.53 -35.29 -1.53
C PHE A 210 -12.88 -35.01 -2.21
N GLU A 211 -13.15 -35.66 -3.35
CA GLU A 211 -14.36 -35.47 -4.14
C GLU A 211 -14.59 -33.98 -4.49
N LEU A 212 -13.50 -33.24 -4.69
CA LEU A 212 -13.57 -31.83 -5.05
C LEU A 212 -13.99 -31.70 -6.52
N PRO A 213 -14.70 -30.62 -6.88
CA PRO A 213 -15.00 -30.35 -8.28
C PRO A 213 -13.71 -30.33 -9.15
N PRO A 214 -13.73 -30.97 -10.33
CA PRO A 214 -12.57 -31.05 -11.20
C PRO A 214 -12.05 -29.67 -11.60
N ARG A 215 -10.74 -29.52 -11.85
CA ARG A 215 -10.15 -28.25 -12.30
C ARG A 215 -10.83 -27.66 -13.53
N GLY A 216 -11.21 -28.51 -14.49
CA GLY A 216 -11.92 -28.08 -15.69
C GLY A 216 -13.30 -27.46 -15.42
N THR A 217 -13.90 -27.74 -14.25
CA THR A 217 -15.13 -27.05 -13.85
C THR A 217 -14.89 -25.62 -13.40
N ARG A 218 -13.64 -25.28 -13.09
CA ARG A 218 -13.16 -23.98 -12.57
C ARG A 218 -12.15 -23.34 -13.50
N SER A 219 -12.00 -23.85 -14.72
CA SER A 219 -10.90 -23.46 -15.59
C SER A 219 -10.97 -21.96 -15.86
N LEU A 220 -9.79 -21.33 -15.79
CA LEU A 220 -9.59 -19.98 -16.29
C LEU A 220 -10.07 -19.88 -17.75
N ASP A 221 -9.79 -20.90 -18.56
CA ASP A 221 -10.19 -20.95 -19.98
C ASP A 221 -11.71 -20.80 -20.16
N ASP A 222 -12.51 -21.55 -19.40
CA ASP A 222 -13.99 -21.51 -19.47
C ASP A 222 -14.55 -20.15 -19.01
N SER A 223 -13.80 -19.44 -18.18
CA SER A 223 -14.26 -18.26 -17.46
C SER A 223 -13.80 -16.94 -18.11
N LEU A 224 -12.65 -16.96 -18.77
CA LEU A 224 -12.08 -15.85 -19.53
C LEU A 224 -12.53 -15.91 -21.00
N ALA A 225 -12.74 -17.10 -21.57
CA ALA A 225 -13.22 -17.20 -22.94
C ALA A 225 -14.60 -16.55 -23.09
N SER A 226 -14.67 -15.57 -24.00
CA SER A 226 -15.94 -15.08 -24.50
C SER A 226 -16.76 -16.24 -25.07
N ALA A 227 -18.05 -16.31 -24.73
CA ALA A 227 -18.94 -17.39 -25.15
C ALA A 227 -18.74 -17.68 -26.66
N PRO A 228 -18.50 -18.96 -27.04
CA PRO A 228 -18.10 -19.28 -28.39
C PRO A 228 -19.11 -18.73 -29.40
N ARG A 229 -18.68 -17.80 -30.25
CA ARG A 229 -19.48 -17.34 -31.38
C ARG A 229 -19.75 -18.57 -32.25
N ALA A 230 -21.02 -18.98 -32.32
CA ALA A 230 -21.47 -20.14 -33.07
C ALA A 230 -21.12 -19.98 -34.56
N THR A 231 -19.94 -20.44 -34.96
CA THR A 231 -19.42 -20.33 -36.33
C THR A 231 -19.67 -21.60 -37.15
N ARG A 232 -20.37 -22.61 -36.59
CA ARG A 232 -20.78 -23.81 -37.33
C ARG A 232 -22.29 -24.06 -37.25
N PRO A 233 -22.96 -24.32 -38.39
CA PRO A 233 -24.37 -24.66 -38.43
C PRO A 233 -24.56 -26.13 -38.01
N GLY A 234 -24.52 -26.37 -36.69
CA GLY A 234 -25.02 -27.61 -36.09
C GLY A 234 -26.52 -27.53 -35.79
N PRO A 235 -27.20 -28.66 -35.51
CA PRO A 235 -28.60 -28.67 -35.14
C PRO A 235 -28.85 -27.79 -33.91
N ARG A 236 -29.69 -26.75 -34.08
CA ARG A 236 -29.94 -25.65 -33.12
C ARG A 236 -30.28 -26.11 -31.70
N GLN A 237 -30.93 -27.25 -31.52
CA GLN A 237 -31.36 -27.76 -30.21
C GLN A 237 -30.19 -28.25 -29.34
N VAL A 238 -29.20 -28.94 -29.90
CA VAL A 238 -28.07 -29.49 -29.12
C VAL A 238 -27.15 -28.37 -28.63
N VAL A 239 -26.97 -27.33 -29.45
CA VAL A 239 -26.18 -26.14 -29.08
C VAL A 239 -26.88 -25.33 -27.98
N ALA A 240 -28.21 -25.19 -28.04
CA ALA A 240 -28.97 -24.45 -27.02
C ALA A 240 -28.89 -25.10 -25.64
N GLU A 241 -29.03 -26.42 -25.56
CA GLU A 241 -28.93 -27.16 -24.29
C GLU A 241 -27.52 -27.06 -23.69
N ALA A 242 -26.46 -27.23 -24.51
CA ALA A 242 -25.09 -27.10 -24.04
C ALA A 242 -24.78 -25.69 -23.50
N VAL A 243 -25.25 -24.64 -24.20
CA VAL A 243 -25.12 -23.24 -23.75
C VAL A 243 -25.90 -23.00 -22.45
N HIS A 244 -27.10 -23.58 -22.32
CA HIS A 244 -27.90 -23.49 -21.11
C HIS A 244 -27.20 -24.15 -19.92
N GLN A 245 -26.69 -25.37 -20.08
CA GLN A 245 -25.94 -26.09 -19.05
C GLN A 245 -24.67 -25.34 -18.64
N GLN A 246 -23.92 -24.79 -19.59
CA GLN A 246 -22.75 -23.96 -19.29
C GLN A 246 -23.14 -22.69 -18.53
N SER A 247 -24.25 -22.04 -18.91
CA SER A 247 -24.75 -20.85 -18.20
C SER A 247 -25.16 -21.16 -16.77
N LEU A 248 -25.82 -22.29 -16.53
CA LEU A 248 -26.16 -22.77 -15.19
C LEU A 248 -24.93 -23.11 -14.36
N LYS A 249 -23.93 -23.77 -14.96
CA LYS A 249 -22.64 -24.07 -14.33
C LYS A 249 -21.95 -22.77 -13.89
N MET A 250 -21.85 -21.78 -14.77
CA MET A 250 -21.26 -20.47 -14.46
C MET A 250 -22.06 -19.71 -13.40
N ALA A 251 -23.41 -19.80 -13.42
CA ALA A 251 -24.25 -19.18 -12.41
C ALA A 251 -24.03 -19.81 -11.02
N ARG A 252 -23.88 -21.14 -10.94
CA ARG A 252 -23.55 -21.85 -9.70
C ARG A 252 -22.18 -21.44 -9.16
N LEU A 253 -21.16 -21.41 -10.02
CA LEU A 253 -19.82 -20.96 -9.62
C LEU A 253 -19.83 -19.53 -9.09
N ARG A 254 -20.54 -18.60 -9.75
CA ARG A 254 -20.69 -17.22 -9.28
C ARG A 254 -21.42 -17.13 -7.94
N CYS A 255 -22.42 -17.98 -7.74
CA CYS A 255 -23.13 -18.09 -6.47
C CYS A 255 -22.17 -18.56 -5.37
N GLU A 256 -21.37 -19.60 -5.63
CA GLU A 256 -20.37 -20.08 -4.69
C GLU A 256 -19.27 -19.05 -4.42
N GLU A 257 -18.80 -18.32 -5.43
CA GLU A 257 -17.86 -17.19 -5.28
C GLU A 257 -18.43 -16.14 -4.32
N ALA A 258 -19.67 -15.68 -4.55
CA ALA A 258 -20.32 -14.71 -3.68
C ALA A 258 -20.58 -15.26 -2.27
N LEU A 259 -20.89 -16.56 -2.13
CA LEU A 259 -21.07 -17.20 -0.83
C LEU A 259 -19.76 -17.25 -0.04
N GLN A 260 -18.64 -17.54 -0.71
CA GLN A 260 -17.35 -17.75 -0.06
C GLN A 260 -16.57 -16.44 0.14
N HIS A 261 -16.91 -15.40 -0.61
CA HIS A 261 -16.29 -14.09 -0.51
C HIS A 261 -16.52 -13.46 0.87
N ARG A 262 -15.44 -12.90 1.43
CA ARG A 262 -15.45 -12.10 2.65
C ARG A 262 -15.17 -10.64 2.27
N PRO A 263 -16.20 -9.77 2.25
CA PRO A 263 -16.04 -8.39 1.84
C PRO A 263 -15.18 -7.63 2.85
N HIS A 264 -14.34 -6.73 2.34
CA HIS A 264 -13.67 -5.68 3.11
C HIS A 264 -14.46 -4.37 3.10
N GLY A 265 -15.35 -4.21 2.12
CA GLY A 265 -16.27 -3.08 2.01
C GLY A 265 -17.63 -3.54 1.53
N LEU A 266 -18.67 -2.91 2.06
CA LEU A 266 -20.06 -3.11 1.67
C LEU A 266 -20.56 -1.81 1.05
N VAL A 267 -21.34 -1.93 -0.02
CA VAL A 267 -21.98 -0.82 -0.70
C VAL A 267 -23.46 -1.13 -0.83
N LEU A 268 -24.28 -0.26 -0.25
CA LEU A 268 -25.73 -0.32 -0.36
C LEU A 268 -26.17 0.40 -1.63
N PHE A 269 -26.83 -0.35 -2.50
CA PHE A 269 -27.49 0.15 -3.69
C PHE A 269 -29.01 0.20 -3.50
N VAL A 270 -29.59 1.35 -3.83
CA VAL A 270 -31.04 1.55 -3.87
C VAL A 270 -31.43 1.89 -5.31
N ASP A 271 -32.29 1.08 -5.91
CA ASP A 271 -32.75 1.22 -7.30
C ASP A 271 -31.58 1.36 -8.30
N GLY A 272 -30.54 0.57 -8.04
CA GLY A 272 -29.28 0.54 -8.79
C GLY A 272 -28.39 1.75 -8.58
N ARG A 273 -28.57 2.57 -7.54
CA ARG A 273 -27.70 3.72 -7.18
C ARG A 273 -26.97 3.42 -5.88
N ALA A 274 -25.66 3.62 -5.84
CA ALA A 274 -24.92 3.54 -4.57
C ALA A 274 -25.34 4.71 -3.68
N ILE A 275 -25.90 4.40 -2.50
CA ILE A 275 -26.34 5.42 -1.53
C ILE A 275 -25.33 5.55 -0.40
N ALA A 276 -24.76 4.43 0.04
CA ALA A 276 -23.83 4.41 1.16
C ALA A 276 -22.83 3.26 1.03
N SER A 277 -21.68 3.41 1.67
CA SER A 277 -20.66 2.36 1.80
C SER A 277 -20.17 2.26 3.25
N ARG A 278 -19.69 1.07 3.62
CA ARG A 278 -19.17 0.76 4.95
C ARG A 278 -18.02 -0.24 4.85
N ASP A 279 -16.89 0.08 5.46
CA ASP A 279 -15.79 -0.89 5.61
C ASP A 279 -16.17 -2.00 6.60
N VAL A 280 -15.71 -3.21 6.34
CA VAL A 280 -15.89 -4.39 7.20
C VAL A 280 -14.62 -4.56 8.02
N ARG A 281 -14.66 -4.17 9.30
CA ARG A 281 -13.48 -4.16 10.18
C ARG A 281 -13.69 -4.87 11.52
N SER A 282 -14.93 -5.20 11.85
CA SER A 282 -15.29 -5.87 13.11
C SER A 282 -16.09 -7.13 12.84
N ASP A 283 -16.42 -7.89 13.89
CA ASP A 283 -17.33 -9.02 13.80
C ASP A 283 -18.77 -8.61 13.50
N VAL A 284 -19.19 -7.40 13.85
CA VAL A 284 -20.52 -6.86 13.57
C VAL A 284 -20.41 -5.46 12.96
N ASN A 285 -20.79 -5.33 11.70
CA ASN A 285 -20.70 -4.09 10.94
C ASN A 285 -22.11 -3.62 10.58
N GLU A 286 -22.49 -2.47 11.11
CA GLU A 286 -23.82 -1.86 10.91
C GLU A 286 -23.71 -0.59 10.06
N LEU A 287 -24.74 -0.31 9.27
CA LEU A 287 -24.88 0.85 8.41
C LEU A 287 -26.35 1.29 8.41
N LEU A 288 -26.62 2.51 8.89
CA LEU A 288 -27.95 3.11 8.89
C LEU A 288 -28.04 4.21 7.84
N VAL A 289 -29.07 4.18 7.02
CA VAL A 289 -29.28 5.12 5.91
C VAL A 289 -30.72 5.60 5.90
N GLU A 290 -30.91 6.91 6.00
CA GLU A 290 -32.20 7.55 5.80
C GLU A 290 -32.35 7.96 4.33
N LEU A 291 -33.41 7.48 3.68
CA LEU A 291 -33.78 7.81 2.32
C LEU A 291 -34.85 8.92 2.34
N PRO A 292 -34.75 9.94 1.47
CA PRO A 292 -35.73 11.02 1.37
C PRO A 292 -37.15 10.50 1.10
N GLU A 293 -38.18 11.21 1.60
CA GLU A 293 -39.62 10.90 1.45
C GLU A 293 -40.05 10.58 0.01
N GLU A 294 -39.43 11.22 -0.99
CA GLU A 294 -39.77 11.02 -2.40
C GLU A 294 -39.26 9.68 -2.99
N THR A 295 -38.49 8.92 -2.22
CA THR A 295 -37.76 7.72 -2.66
C THR A 295 -38.17 6.50 -1.85
N ALA A 296 -39.41 6.02 -2.03
CA ALA A 296 -39.74 4.67 -1.63
C ALA A 296 -38.91 3.69 -2.49
N PRO A 297 -37.97 2.93 -1.91
CA PRO A 297 -37.10 2.07 -2.68
C PRO A 297 -37.93 0.94 -3.30
N GLU A 298 -37.72 0.63 -4.59
CA GLU A 298 -38.31 -0.57 -5.21
C GLU A 298 -37.37 -1.77 -5.06
N PHE A 299 -36.07 -1.53 -4.99
CA PHE A 299 -35.06 -2.57 -5.04
C PHE A 299 -33.82 -2.20 -4.24
N LEU A 300 -33.34 -3.15 -3.44
CA LEU A 300 -32.14 -3.02 -2.62
C LEU A 300 -31.13 -4.08 -3.00
N GLU A 301 -29.86 -3.67 -3.16
CA GLU A 301 -28.74 -4.59 -3.30
C GLU A 301 -27.61 -4.20 -2.35
N VAL A 302 -26.92 -5.20 -1.82
CA VAL A 302 -25.67 -5.03 -1.10
C VAL A 302 -24.58 -5.71 -1.90
N VAL A 303 -23.57 -4.93 -2.24
CA VAL A 303 -22.46 -5.32 -3.11
C VAL A 303 -21.15 -5.17 -2.33
N SER A 304 -20.22 -6.09 -2.52
CA SER A 304 -18.87 -5.99 -1.98
C SER A 304 -18.01 -4.95 -2.70
N GLU A 305 -16.83 -4.65 -2.15
CA GLU A 305 -15.80 -3.86 -2.82
C GLU A 305 -15.37 -4.47 -4.17
N GLN A 306 -15.54 -5.79 -4.36
CA GLN A 306 -15.16 -6.49 -5.59
C GLN A 306 -16.30 -6.57 -6.62
N GLY A 307 -17.42 -5.87 -6.40
CA GLY A 307 -18.58 -5.90 -7.29
C GLY A 307 -19.44 -7.17 -7.16
N LEU A 308 -19.14 -8.07 -6.21
CA LEU A 308 -19.96 -9.27 -5.96
C LEU A 308 -21.24 -8.91 -5.21
N ILE A 309 -22.39 -9.33 -5.74
CA ILE A 309 -23.71 -9.12 -5.11
C ILE A 309 -23.90 -10.12 -3.97
N LEU A 310 -23.92 -9.61 -2.75
CA LEU A 310 -24.10 -10.42 -1.54
C LEU A 310 -25.58 -10.63 -1.24
N LEU A 311 -26.37 -9.55 -1.28
CA LEU A 311 -27.81 -9.58 -1.05
C LEU A 311 -28.53 -8.73 -2.10
N SER A 312 -29.67 -9.19 -2.57
CA SER A 312 -30.50 -8.50 -3.57
C SER A 312 -31.97 -8.80 -3.29
N THR A 313 -32.78 -7.77 -3.07
CA THR A 313 -34.17 -7.93 -2.69
C THR A 313 -35.08 -6.86 -3.30
N TRP A 314 -36.31 -7.26 -3.58
CA TRP A 314 -37.38 -6.34 -4.00
C TRP A 314 -38.14 -5.87 -2.76
N VAL A 315 -38.41 -4.58 -2.70
CA VAL A 315 -39.16 -3.95 -1.64
C VAL A 315 -40.63 -3.91 -2.06
N GLY A 316 -41.49 -4.52 -1.25
CA GLY A 316 -42.92 -4.55 -1.53
C GLY A 316 -43.55 -3.16 -1.41
N ALA A 317 -44.59 -2.89 -2.19
CA ALA A 317 -45.34 -1.62 -2.19
C ALA A 317 -46.14 -1.34 -0.90
N GLY A 318 -45.85 -2.03 0.21
CA GLY A 318 -46.47 -1.82 1.51
C GLY A 318 -45.57 -1.01 2.43
N GLY A 319 -46.13 0.01 3.07
CA GLY A 319 -45.48 0.67 4.21
C GLY A 319 -45.26 -0.28 5.39
N GLY A 320 -44.45 0.12 6.36
CA GLY A 320 -44.11 -0.66 7.54
C GLY A 320 -42.69 -1.25 7.52
N GLU A 321 -42.45 -2.17 8.44
CA GLU A 321 -41.15 -2.80 8.66
C GLU A 321 -41.00 -4.07 7.80
N GLN A 322 -39.96 -4.12 6.97
CA GLN A 322 -39.62 -5.27 6.14
C GLN A 322 -38.18 -5.69 6.43
N SER A 323 -37.96 -6.95 6.82
CA SER A 323 -36.63 -7.51 7.03
C SER A 323 -36.24 -8.53 5.97
N PHE A 324 -34.97 -8.52 5.59
CA PHE A 324 -34.35 -9.40 4.60
C PHE A 324 -33.01 -9.92 5.10
N SER A 325 -32.84 -11.23 5.14
CA SER A 325 -31.60 -11.85 5.62
C SER A 325 -30.98 -12.80 4.58
N ALA A 326 -29.66 -12.86 4.54
CA ALA A 326 -28.87 -13.89 3.88
C ALA A 326 -27.89 -14.53 4.86
N THR A 327 -27.69 -15.85 4.74
CA THR A 327 -26.69 -16.61 5.49
C THR A 327 -25.60 -17.08 4.55
N PHE A 328 -24.37 -17.08 5.07
CA PHE A 328 -23.17 -17.50 4.35
C PHE A 328 -22.48 -18.61 5.15
N PRO A 329 -21.51 -19.33 4.55
CA PRO A 329 -20.66 -20.26 5.29
C PRO A 329 -19.95 -19.57 6.46
N ASP A 330 -19.61 -20.37 7.48
CA ASP A 330 -18.91 -19.95 8.70
C ASP A 330 -19.73 -19.04 9.62
N GLU A 331 -21.03 -19.30 9.74
CA GLU A 331 -21.96 -18.57 10.62
C GLU A 331 -22.08 -17.06 10.30
N ARG A 332 -21.58 -16.66 9.13
CA ARG A 332 -21.69 -15.29 8.66
C ARG A 332 -23.12 -15.01 8.20
N SER A 333 -23.60 -13.81 8.48
CA SER A 333 -24.94 -13.38 8.10
C SER A 333 -24.96 -11.93 7.65
N MET A 334 -25.97 -11.59 6.85
CA MET A 334 -26.28 -10.23 6.45
C MET A 334 -27.78 -10.02 6.60
N GLU A 335 -28.18 -8.89 7.15
CA GLU A 335 -29.57 -8.51 7.37
C GLU A 335 -29.78 -7.07 6.90
N ILE A 336 -30.91 -6.82 6.27
CA ILE A 336 -31.40 -5.49 5.92
C ILE A 336 -32.77 -5.36 6.56
N ASP A 337 -32.89 -4.43 7.49
CA ASP A 337 -34.16 -4.02 8.06
C ASP A 337 -34.56 -2.69 7.42
N LEU A 338 -35.74 -2.67 6.85
CA LEU A 338 -36.32 -1.52 6.17
C LEU A 338 -37.50 -1.03 6.98
N ARG A 339 -37.53 0.25 7.34
CA ARG A 339 -38.68 0.88 7.96
C ARG A 339 -39.21 1.97 7.03
N ILE A 340 -40.41 1.76 6.50
CA ILE A 340 -41.09 2.75 5.65
C ILE A 340 -42.23 3.37 6.45
N ASP A 341 -42.16 4.67 6.68
CA ASP A 341 -43.22 5.45 7.32
C ASP A 341 -43.59 6.68 6.46
N ASP A 342 -44.49 7.52 6.96
CA ASP A 342 -44.92 8.73 6.25
C ASP A 342 -43.79 9.78 6.13
N ALA A 343 -42.73 9.67 6.95
CA ALA A 343 -41.60 10.60 7.01
C ALA A 343 -40.39 10.13 6.17
N GLY A 344 -40.46 8.95 5.56
CA GLY A 344 -39.46 8.45 4.63
C GLY A 344 -39.17 6.96 4.78
N CYS A 345 -37.97 6.57 4.37
CA CYS A 345 -37.54 5.18 4.42
C CYS A 345 -36.17 5.06 5.08
N GLU A 346 -36.09 4.31 6.16
CA GLU A 346 -34.86 4.01 6.88
C GLU A 346 -34.39 2.60 6.51
N VAL A 347 -33.14 2.47 6.10
CA VAL A 347 -32.48 1.20 5.77
C VAL A 347 -31.39 0.94 6.79
N HIS A 348 -31.53 -0.14 7.54
CA HIS A 348 -30.51 -0.63 8.48
C HIS A 348 -29.88 -1.91 7.93
N LEU A 349 -28.63 -1.82 7.48
CA LEU A 349 -27.83 -2.95 7.03
C LEU A 349 -26.94 -3.44 8.17
N ARG A 350 -26.99 -4.74 8.46
CA ARG A 350 -26.13 -5.41 9.43
C ARG A 350 -25.40 -6.58 8.79
N TYR A 351 -24.09 -6.64 8.94
CA TYR A 351 -23.23 -7.74 8.50
C TYR A 351 -22.45 -8.34 9.66
N VAL A 352 -22.52 -9.66 9.83
CA VAL A 352 -21.84 -10.38 10.91
C VAL A 352 -20.82 -11.35 10.34
N ASP A 353 -19.57 -11.24 10.79
CA ASP A 353 -18.48 -12.17 10.49
C ASP A 353 -17.71 -12.58 11.76
N PRO A 354 -18.04 -13.74 12.37
CA PRO A 354 -17.44 -14.17 13.64
C PRO A 354 -15.93 -14.35 13.60
N VAL A 355 -15.34 -14.59 12.43
CA VAL A 355 -13.89 -14.80 12.30
C VAL A 355 -13.11 -13.50 12.50
N LEU A 356 -13.69 -12.34 12.14
CA LEU A 356 -13.04 -11.05 12.34
C LEU A 356 -12.87 -10.74 13.83
N GLY A 357 -13.88 -11.02 14.66
CA GLY A 357 -13.78 -10.86 16.12
C GLY A 357 -12.75 -11.80 16.75
N ALA A 358 -12.66 -13.04 16.27
CA ALA A 358 -11.64 -13.99 16.72
C ALA A 358 -10.22 -13.55 16.34
N ARG A 359 -10.05 -12.86 15.19
CA ARG A 359 -8.76 -12.33 14.73
C ARG A 359 -8.32 -11.12 15.54
N MET A 360 -9.23 -10.20 15.84
CA MET A 360 -8.97 -9.04 16.71
C MET A 360 -8.56 -9.49 18.12
N SER A 361 -9.28 -10.46 18.69
CA SER A 361 -8.95 -11.03 20.01
C SER A 361 -7.53 -11.62 20.06
N ARG A 362 -7.04 -12.22 18.97
CA ARG A 362 -5.67 -12.77 18.90
C ARG A 362 -4.59 -11.72 18.69
N MET A 363 -4.91 -10.59 18.07
CA MET A 363 -3.97 -9.49 17.88
C MET A 363 -3.70 -8.77 19.22
N ASP A 364 -4.73 -8.60 20.06
CA ASP A 364 -4.59 -8.05 21.41
C ASP A 364 -3.78 -8.97 22.35
N GLU A 365 -3.77 -10.28 22.10
CA GLU A 365 -2.98 -11.25 22.86
C GLU A 365 -1.50 -11.39 22.39
N GLY A 366 -1.07 -10.60 21.40
CA GLY A 366 0.34 -10.34 21.13
C GLY A 366 1.23 -11.58 20.91
N SER A 367 0.94 -12.46 19.95
CA SER A 367 1.92 -13.46 19.48
C SER A 367 1.46 -14.22 18.21
N PHE A 368 1.54 -13.60 17.03
CA PHE A 368 1.52 -14.34 15.75
C PHE A 368 2.50 -13.79 14.70
N ALA A 369 3.59 -13.16 15.13
CA ALA A 369 4.81 -13.27 14.33
C ALA A 369 5.29 -14.73 14.47
N PRO A 370 5.40 -15.53 13.40
CA PRO A 370 6.02 -16.84 13.52
C PRO A 370 7.47 -16.62 13.97
N LYS A 371 7.74 -16.79 15.27
CA LYS A 371 9.11 -16.96 15.73
C LYS A 371 9.69 -18.11 14.90
N PRO A 372 10.87 -17.97 14.26
CA PRO A 372 11.53 -19.09 13.63
C PRO A 372 11.88 -20.09 14.72
N GLN A 373 10.97 -21.03 14.99
CA GLN A 373 11.25 -22.20 15.81
C GLN A 373 12.09 -23.14 14.96
N CYS A 374 13.39 -22.87 14.92
CA CYS A 374 14.37 -23.89 14.60
C CYS A 374 14.35 -24.88 15.77
N LYS A 375 13.44 -25.86 15.72
CA LYS A 375 13.48 -27.00 16.64
C LYS A 375 14.72 -27.82 16.28
N SER A 376 15.66 -27.86 17.22
CA SER A 376 16.93 -28.58 17.21
C SER A 376 16.79 -30.11 17.14
N GLY A 377 16.15 -30.63 16.08
CA GLY A 377 15.97 -32.07 15.84
C GLY A 377 17.21 -32.78 15.28
N TRP A 378 18.23 -32.05 14.84
CA TRP A 378 19.41 -32.66 14.22
C TRP A 378 20.27 -33.45 15.22
N LEU A 379 20.37 -33.01 16.48
CA LEU A 379 21.13 -33.75 17.49
C LEU A 379 20.46 -35.09 17.84
N SER A 380 19.13 -35.18 17.83
CA SER A 380 18.44 -36.47 18.05
C SER A 380 18.65 -37.44 16.90
N ASP A 381 18.63 -36.97 15.64
CA ASP A 381 18.88 -37.82 14.46
C ASP A 381 20.35 -38.28 14.38
N PHE A 382 21.29 -37.43 14.81
CA PHE A 382 22.71 -37.78 14.91
C PHE A 382 22.97 -38.87 15.97
N PHE A 383 22.34 -38.77 17.15
CA PHE A 383 22.47 -39.80 18.19
C PHE A 383 21.72 -41.10 17.85
N LEU A 384 20.62 -41.04 17.09
CA LEU A 384 19.91 -42.23 16.60
C LEU A 384 20.70 -42.98 15.51
N HIS A 385 21.43 -42.28 14.64
CA HIS A 385 22.32 -42.93 13.65
C HIS A 385 23.60 -43.53 14.28
N LEU A 386 24.15 -42.90 15.32
CA LEU A 386 25.24 -43.48 16.12
C LEU A 386 24.80 -44.76 16.87
N ARG A 387 23.54 -44.82 17.32
CA ARG A 387 22.98 -46.00 17.99
C ARG A 387 22.67 -47.16 17.03
N ALA A 388 22.34 -46.85 15.78
CA ALA A 388 22.12 -47.85 14.72
C ALA A 388 23.44 -48.49 14.22
N LEU A 389 24.56 -47.76 14.27
CA LEU A 389 25.90 -48.28 13.92
C LEU A 389 26.55 -49.08 15.05
N ALA A 390 26.09 -48.93 16.30
CA ALA A 390 26.60 -49.68 17.46
C ALA A 390 26.08 -51.14 17.54
N GLY A 391 25.19 -51.55 16.64
CA GLY A 391 24.55 -52.88 16.65
C GLY A 391 25.33 -54.00 15.96
N SER A 392 26.44 -53.72 15.25
CA SER A 392 27.04 -54.70 14.33
C SER A 392 28.57 -54.78 14.31
N VAL A 393 29.29 -54.17 15.26
CA VAL A 393 30.76 -54.28 15.32
C VAL A 393 31.23 -54.56 16.75
N SER A 394 32.16 -55.49 16.90
CA SER A 394 32.70 -55.92 18.19
C SER A 394 33.47 -54.79 18.90
N LEU A 395 33.26 -54.66 20.22
CA LEU A 395 33.89 -53.67 21.10
C LEU A 395 35.41 -53.40 20.88
N PRO A 396 36.27 -54.38 20.55
CA PRO A 396 37.71 -54.10 20.41
C PRO A 396 38.09 -53.28 19.18
N VAL A 397 37.23 -53.20 18.13
CA VAL A 397 37.54 -52.42 16.91
C VAL A 397 37.27 -50.93 17.12
N PHE A 398 36.27 -50.58 17.94
CA PHE A 398 35.99 -49.18 18.29
C PHE A 398 37.08 -48.57 19.18
N ALA A 399 37.63 -49.36 20.11
CA ALA A 399 38.70 -48.91 20.99
C ALA A 399 40.00 -48.63 20.23
N THR A 400 40.34 -49.44 19.21
CA THR A 400 41.56 -49.24 18.41
C THR A 400 41.44 -48.07 17.44
N VAL A 401 40.28 -47.85 16.83
CA VAL A 401 40.01 -46.66 15.97
C VAL A 401 39.98 -45.37 16.79
N ALA A 402 39.36 -45.39 17.98
CA ALA A 402 39.36 -44.23 18.88
C ALA A 402 40.77 -43.92 19.42
N ALA A 403 41.55 -44.95 19.77
CA ALA A 403 42.92 -44.78 20.26
C ALA A 403 43.90 -44.32 19.16
N THR A 404 43.73 -44.78 17.92
CA THR A 404 44.56 -44.30 16.79
C THR A 404 44.20 -42.86 16.40
N LEU A 405 42.92 -42.48 16.43
CA LEU A 405 42.52 -41.08 16.27
C LEU A 405 43.08 -40.19 17.38
N LEU A 406 43.07 -40.65 18.64
CA LEU A 406 43.60 -39.91 19.78
C LEU A 406 45.14 -39.78 19.72
N ALA A 407 45.84 -40.83 19.27
CA ALA A 407 47.29 -40.82 19.11
C ALA A 407 47.76 -39.92 17.94
N CYS A 408 47.00 -39.87 16.83
CA CYS A 408 47.28 -38.95 15.73
C CYS A 408 47.12 -37.47 16.14
N VAL A 409 46.19 -37.18 17.05
CA VAL A 409 45.98 -35.82 17.60
C VAL A 409 47.13 -35.42 18.54
N LEU A 410 47.67 -36.35 19.33
CA LEU A 410 48.71 -36.05 20.31
C LEU A 410 50.12 -35.92 19.73
N VAL A 411 50.42 -36.59 18.60
CA VAL A 411 51.75 -36.54 17.96
C VAL A 411 51.91 -35.32 17.03
N GLY A 412 50.81 -34.70 16.59
CA GLY A 412 50.83 -33.47 15.77
C GLY A 412 51.18 -32.18 16.52
N LEU A 413 51.34 -32.22 17.85
CA LEU A 413 51.58 -31.05 18.70
C LEU A 413 53.00 -31.05 19.27
N ARG A 414 53.99 -30.66 18.45
CA ARG A 414 55.27 -30.10 18.93
C ARG A 414 55.37 -28.63 18.50
N PRO A 415 55.83 -27.71 19.37
CA PRO A 415 55.65 -26.29 19.16
C PRO A 415 56.80 -25.72 18.31
N ALA A 416 56.47 -25.34 17.08
CA ALA A 416 57.13 -24.24 16.39
C ALA A 416 56.11 -23.10 16.35
N THR A 417 56.54 -21.91 16.75
CA THR A 417 55.72 -20.73 17.01
C THR A 417 55.08 -20.17 15.74
N SER A 418 53.88 -20.64 15.42
CA SER A 418 52.84 -19.85 14.75
C SER A 418 51.49 -20.40 15.17
N ARG A 419 50.64 -19.56 15.78
CA ARG A 419 49.26 -19.92 16.10
C ARG A 419 48.49 -20.09 14.78
N MET A 420 48.27 -21.34 14.36
CA MET A 420 47.16 -21.69 13.47
C MET A 420 46.04 -22.26 14.36
N THR A 421 45.08 -21.40 14.71
CA THR A 421 43.81 -21.79 15.32
C THR A 421 42.86 -22.19 14.18
N ASN A 422 42.25 -23.39 14.28
CA ASN A 422 41.36 -23.95 13.26
C ASN A 422 39.87 -23.59 13.46
N ASP A 423 39.53 -22.65 14.34
CA ASP A 423 38.14 -22.21 14.59
C ASP A 423 38.02 -20.68 14.41
N LEU A 424 38.58 -20.13 13.34
CA LEU A 424 38.30 -18.73 13.01
C LEU A 424 36.85 -18.62 12.50
N PRO A 425 36.02 -17.71 13.05
CA PRO A 425 34.66 -17.48 12.57
C PRO A 425 34.67 -17.10 11.09
N SER A 426 33.61 -17.42 10.35
CA SER A 426 33.53 -17.03 8.93
C SER A 426 33.52 -15.50 8.78
N ALA A 427 33.95 -14.99 7.62
CA ALA A 427 34.01 -13.55 7.36
C ALA A 427 32.63 -12.91 7.53
N GLN A 428 31.58 -13.63 7.15
CA GLN A 428 30.20 -13.22 7.33
C GLN A 428 29.84 -13.12 8.82
N THR A 429 30.21 -14.11 9.63
CA THR A 429 29.92 -14.10 11.08
C THR A 429 30.59 -12.91 11.78
N VAL A 430 31.83 -12.58 11.41
CA VAL A 430 32.53 -11.41 11.96
C VAL A 430 31.82 -10.10 11.59
N LEU A 431 31.35 -9.99 10.34
CA LEU A 431 30.63 -8.80 9.87
C LEU A 431 29.25 -8.67 10.53
N GLU A 432 28.49 -9.77 10.66
CA GLU A 432 27.19 -9.80 11.34
C GLU A 432 27.31 -9.35 12.81
N HIS A 433 28.32 -9.87 13.54
CA HIS A 433 28.58 -9.42 14.91
C HIS A 433 28.96 -7.95 14.99
N SER A 434 29.74 -7.44 14.02
CA SER A 434 30.14 -6.04 13.98
C SER A 434 28.99 -5.09 13.64
N ILE A 435 28.08 -5.49 12.74
CA ILE A 435 26.85 -4.75 12.44
C ILE A 435 25.96 -4.70 13.70
N ALA A 436 25.72 -5.85 14.33
CA ALA A 436 24.90 -5.91 15.55
C ALA A 436 25.51 -5.10 16.70
N ALA A 437 26.84 -5.03 16.80
CA ALA A 437 27.54 -4.27 17.84
C ALA A 437 27.46 -2.75 17.66
N THR A 438 27.23 -2.28 16.43
CA THR A 438 27.13 -0.84 16.10
C THR A 438 25.70 -0.32 16.17
N GLU A 439 24.68 -1.19 16.08
CA GLU A 439 23.27 -0.85 16.30
C GLU A 439 23.00 -0.48 17.78
N GLY A 440 22.19 0.56 18.02
CA GLY A 440 21.84 0.98 19.38
C GLY A 440 21.17 2.36 19.47
N ASN A 441 20.89 2.82 20.69
CA ASN A 441 20.41 4.18 20.94
C ASN A 441 21.56 5.07 21.43
N GLY A 442 21.75 6.22 20.79
CA GLY A 442 22.77 7.21 21.19
C GLY A 442 23.50 7.82 20.00
N VAL A 443 24.35 8.80 20.29
CA VAL A 443 25.26 9.39 19.31
C VAL A 443 26.66 8.82 19.53
N GLU A 444 27.20 8.18 18.52
CA GLU A 444 28.60 7.78 18.49
C GLU A 444 29.46 8.95 17.97
N GLN A 445 30.40 9.41 18.77
CA GLN A 445 31.42 10.37 18.36
C GLN A 445 32.73 9.62 18.13
N GLN A 446 33.10 9.43 16.86
CA GLN A 446 34.28 8.66 16.44
C GLN A 446 35.32 9.60 15.81
N THR A 447 36.50 9.70 16.42
CA THR A 447 37.65 10.39 15.82
C THR A 447 38.50 9.40 15.05
N ILE A 448 38.63 9.62 13.74
CA ILE A 448 39.37 8.74 12.82
C ILE A 448 40.54 9.47 12.16
N ARG A 449 41.56 8.71 11.78
CA ARG A 449 42.65 9.15 10.90
C ARG A 449 42.48 8.50 9.53
N ILE A 450 42.42 9.32 8.49
CA ILE A 450 42.40 8.87 7.08
C ILE A 450 43.77 9.18 6.48
N ARG A 451 44.45 8.17 5.92
CA ARG A 451 45.70 8.32 5.16
C ARG A 451 45.50 7.94 3.71
N LEU A 452 45.95 8.82 2.81
CA LEU A 452 45.98 8.62 1.36
C LEU A 452 47.38 8.97 0.86
N ALA A 453 48.04 8.03 0.16
CA ALA A 453 49.36 8.24 -0.45
C ALA A 453 50.43 8.87 0.48
N GLY A 454 50.38 8.55 1.78
CA GLY A 454 51.31 9.05 2.81
C GLY A 454 50.91 10.35 3.51
N ALA A 455 49.92 11.09 3.01
CA ALA A 455 49.33 12.22 3.71
C ALA A 455 48.17 11.76 4.61
N GLY A 456 48.08 12.27 5.84
CA GLY A 456 47.06 11.86 6.81
C GLY A 456 46.28 13.04 7.38
N THR A 457 44.96 12.90 7.48
CA THR A 457 44.05 13.88 8.09
C THR A 457 43.31 13.21 9.25
N VAL A 458 43.06 13.96 10.33
CA VAL A 458 42.24 13.52 11.46
C VAL A 458 40.87 14.19 11.38
N VAL A 459 39.81 13.41 11.54
CA VAL A 459 38.41 13.86 11.40
C VAL A 459 37.60 13.29 12.54
N THR A 460 36.74 14.10 13.16
CA THR A 460 35.76 13.64 14.14
C THR A 460 34.39 13.54 13.48
N LEU A 461 33.84 12.33 13.48
CA LEU A 461 32.54 12.00 12.92
C LEU A 461 31.53 11.81 14.05
N HIS A 462 30.29 12.19 13.79
CA HIS A 462 29.16 11.95 14.70
C HIS A 462 28.15 11.07 13.97
N ARG A 463 27.66 10.02 14.61
CA ARG A 463 26.72 9.07 14.01
C ARG A 463 25.57 8.76 14.96
N ASP A 464 24.40 8.56 14.40
CA ASP A 464 23.24 8.08 15.12
C ASP A 464 23.21 6.55 15.03
N ARG A 465 23.39 5.87 16.16
CA ARG A 465 23.38 4.40 16.22
C ARG A 465 22.02 3.78 15.88
N SER A 466 20.96 4.60 15.84
CA SER A 466 19.61 4.18 15.43
C SER A 466 19.34 4.40 13.93
N HIS A 467 20.28 5.00 13.20
CA HIS A 467 20.19 5.32 11.77
C HIS A 467 18.95 6.15 11.38
N LYS A 468 18.38 6.93 12.31
CA LYS A 468 17.21 7.78 12.05
C LYS A 468 17.58 9.17 11.59
N HIS A 469 18.80 9.62 11.88
CA HIS A 469 19.27 10.97 11.58
C HIS A 469 20.53 10.95 10.70
N THR A 470 20.51 11.73 9.62
CA THR A 470 21.66 11.87 8.71
C THR A 470 22.70 12.81 9.33
N PRO A 471 23.99 12.45 9.44
CA PRO A 471 24.98 13.32 10.05
C PRO A 471 25.29 14.56 9.19
N MET A 472 25.39 15.72 9.84
CA MET A 472 25.65 16.99 9.16
C MET A 472 27.09 16.99 8.61
N ARG A 473 27.24 17.23 7.31
CA ARG A 473 28.58 17.26 6.69
C ARG A 473 29.38 18.45 7.25
N GLN A 474 30.28 18.19 8.18
CA GLN A 474 31.22 19.21 8.66
C GLN A 474 32.16 19.61 7.51
N ALA A 475 32.18 20.90 7.19
CA ALA A 475 33.11 21.45 6.22
C ALA A 475 34.54 21.36 6.79
N VAL A 476 35.28 20.31 6.45
CA VAL A 476 36.70 20.19 6.80
C VAL A 476 37.49 21.15 5.89
N PRO A 477 38.09 22.24 6.43
CA PRO A 477 38.54 23.38 5.62
C PRO A 477 39.69 23.11 4.63
N GLU A 478 40.38 21.97 4.73
CA GLU A 478 41.61 21.71 3.96
C GLU A 478 41.67 20.30 3.37
N MET A 479 40.53 19.74 2.97
CA MET A 479 40.52 18.41 2.36
C MET A 479 40.37 18.45 0.84
N PRO A 480 41.33 17.91 0.07
CA PRO A 480 41.19 17.83 -1.38
C PRO A 480 39.99 16.97 -1.76
N LEU A 481 39.18 17.43 -2.71
CA LEU A 481 38.11 16.67 -3.38
C LEU A 481 38.53 15.23 -3.75
N ALA A 482 39.83 15.04 -4.01
CA ALA A 482 40.45 13.75 -4.29
C ALA A 482 40.24 12.68 -3.21
N VAL A 483 40.17 13.03 -1.92
CA VAL A 483 39.98 12.03 -0.85
C VAL A 483 38.55 11.48 -0.85
N ASP A 484 37.55 12.32 -1.09
CA ASP A 484 36.14 11.90 -1.16
C ASP A 484 35.91 10.98 -2.36
N THR A 485 36.46 11.36 -3.52
CA THR A 485 36.46 10.50 -4.72
C THR A 485 37.13 9.15 -4.44
N LYS A 486 38.28 9.15 -3.75
CA LYS A 486 39.01 7.91 -3.44
C LYS A 486 38.28 7.02 -2.43
N LEU A 487 37.61 7.59 -1.43
CA LEU A 487 36.78 6.83 -0.50
C LEU A 487 35.58 6.20 -1.22
N ALA A 488 34.92 6.94 -2.11
CA ALA A 488 33.84 6.42 -2.92
C ALA A 488 34.32 5.28 -3.86
N GLU A 489 35.48 5.43 -4.50
CA GLU A 489 36.12 4.36 -5.29
C GLU A 489 36.44 3.11 -4.44
N ALA A 490 36.77 3.28 -3.16
CA ALA A 490 36.98 2.19 -2.20
C ALA A 490 35.69 1.54 -1.68
N GLY A 491 34.52 2.03 -2.12
CA GLY A 491 33.22 1.62 -1.56
C GLY A 491 33.09 2.00 -0.09
N MET A 492 33.60 3.16 0.30
CA MET A 492 33.43 3.78 1.61
C MET A 492 32.54 5.01 1.50
N THR A 493 31.83 5.34 2.57
CA THR A 493 31.11 6.62 2.67
C THR A 493 31.89 7.58 3.55
N TRP A 494 31.84 8.89 3.26
CA TRP A 494 32.51 9.90 4.08
C TRP A 494 31.98 9.93 5.52
N SER A 495 30.67 9.79 5.68
CA SER A 495 29.98 9.81 6.97
C SER A 495 30.28 8.57 7.83
N ASP A 496 30.60 7.45 7.18
CA ASP A 496 30.88 6.19 7.86
C ASP A 496 31.86 5.30 7.05
N PRO A 497 33.17 5.60 7.10
CA PRO A 497 34.17 4.86 6.36
C PRO A 497 34.55 3.51 7.00
N LEU A 498 34.23 3.31 8.30
CA LEU A 498 34.52 2.09 9.05
C LEU A 498 33.31 1.14 9.16
N SER A 499 32.14 1.52 8.65
CA SER A 499 30.93 0.69 8.66
C SER A 499 31.14 -0.75 8.17
N ALA A 500 30.85 -1.71 9.05
CA ALA A 500 30.81 -3.13 8.69
C ALA A 500 29.72 -3.42 7.64
N GLY A 501 28.55 -2.77 7.73
CA GLY A 501 27.46 -2.93 6.77
C GLY A 501 27.81 -2.39 5.38
N VAL A 502 28.49 -1.24 5.29
CA VAL A 502 28.98 -0.73 3.99
C VAL A 502 30.06 -1.65 3.42
N PHE A 503 30.97 -2.16 4.24
CA PHE A 503 31.97 -3.13 3.82
C PHE A 503 31.33 -4.42 3.29
N GLU A 504 30.33 -4.97 3.98
CA GLU A 504 29.58 -6.14 3.55
C GLU A 504 28.83 -5.89 2.24
N GLY A 505 28.12 -4.77 2.14
CA GLY A 505 27.39 -4.39 0.92
C GLY A 505 28.32 -4.17 -0.28
N TRP A 506 29.52 -3.64 -0.06
CA TRP A 506 30.57 -3.56 -1.08
C TRP A 506 31.06 -4.95 -1.47
N ARG A 507 31.40 -5.81 -0.50
CA ARG A 507 31.89 -7.19 -0.71
C ARG A 507 30.88 -8.04 -1.48
N ALA A 508 29.58 -7.95 -1.15
CA ALA A 508 28.50 -8.70 -1.78
C ALA A 508 28.28 -8.34 -3.26
N LYS A 509 28.69 -7.14 -3.68
CA LYS A 509 28.62 -6.68 -5.09
C LYS A 509 29.80 -7.14 -5.94
N GLN A 510 30.84 -7.70 -5.33
CA GLN A 510 32.05 -8.10 -6.06
C GLN A 510 31.89 -9.45 -6.74
N VAL A 511 32.55 -9.61 -7.88
CA VAL A 511 32.56 -10.85 -8.66
C VAL A 511 33.67 -11.76 -8.13
N HIS A 512 33.29 -12.87 -7.50
CA HIS A 512 34.20 -13.87 -6.90
C HIS A 512 35.16 -13.31 -5.81
N PRO A 513 34.64 -12.73 -4.71
CA PRO A 513 35.49 -12.30 -3.59
C PRO A 513 36.15 -13.50 -2.91
N VAL A 514 37.44 -13.38 -2.59
CA VAL A 514 38.17 -14.38 -1.79
C VAL A 514 38.50 -13.75 -0.44
N ASP A 515 37.90 -14.28 0.62
CA ASP A 515 38.12 -13.77 1.97
C ASP A 515 39.21 -14.53 2.70
N SER A 516 39.91 -13.81 3.56
CA SER A 516 40.88 -14.33 4.52
C SER A 516 40.66 -13.63 5.83
N ILE A 517 40.80 -14.36 6.93
CA ILE A 517 40.56 -13.86 8.28
C ILE A 517 41.83 -14.09 9.08
N SER A 518 42.24 -13.07 9.81
CA SER A 518 43.39 -13.14 10.69
C SER A 518 43.06 -12.49 12.01
N GLU A 519 43.47 -13.12 13.09
CA GLU A 519 43.31 -12.61 14.45
C GLU A 519 44.70 -12.34 15.03
N GLN A 520 44.94 -11.11 15.47
CA GLN A 520 46.20 -10.68 16.07
C GLN A 520 45.90 -9.64 17.14
N ASP A 521 46.52 -9.79 18.32
CA ASP A 521 46.48 -8.83 19.43
C ASP A 521 45.08 -8.33 19.83
N GLY A 522 44.07 -9.23 19.85
CA GLY A 522 42.68 -8.90 20.20
C GLY A 522 41.91 -8.16 19.10
N VAL A 523 42.41 -8.20 17.87
CA VAL A 523 41.78 -7.62 16.68
C VAL A 523 41.56 -8.71 15.64
N VAL A 524 40.31 -8.84 15.19
CA VAL A 524 39.92 -9.73 14.10
C VAL A 524 39.88 -8.92 12.81
N THR A 525 40.60 -9.34 11.78
CA THR A 525 40.65 -8.66 10.49
C THR A 525 40.06 -9.54 9.40
N VAL A 526 39.06 -9.02 8.70
CA VAL A 526 38.44 -9.63 7.52
C VAL A 526 39.01 -8.97 6.28
N ALA A 527 39.81 -9.70 5.50
CA ALA A 527 40.43 -9.22 4.28
C ALA A 527 39.83 -9.90 3.04
N THR A 528 39.21 -9.11 2.17
CA THR A 528 38.64 -9.54 0.89
C THR A 528 39.58 -9.19 -0.26
N LYS A 529 39.96 -10.17 -1.07
CA LYS A 529 40.78 -10.01 -2.28
C LYS A 529 39.94 -10.21 -3.54
N LEU A 530 40.20 -9.39 -4.55
CA LEU A 530 39.52 -9.42 -5.84
C LEU A 530 40.48 -9.81 -6.96
N SER A 531 39.97 -10.55 -7.94
CA SER A 531 40.73 -10.95 -9.14
C SER A 531 40.73 -9.88 -10.24
N SER A 532 39.77 -8.95 -10.20
CA SER A 532 39.63 -7.84 -11.17
C SER A 532 38.88 -6.66 -10.54
N GLY A 533 39.02 -5.47 -11.11
CA GLY A 533 38.39 -4.22 -10.64
C GLY A 533 39.40 -3.15 -10.23
N ALA A 534 38.89 -1.97 -9.86
CA ALA A 534 39.72 -0.85 -9.40
C ALA A 534 40.35 -1.11 -8.02
N VAL A 535 39.63 -1.84 -7.16
CA VAL A 535 40.11 -2.29 -5.85
C VAL A 535 40.70 -3.69 -5.98
N ARG A 536 41.92 -3.88 -5.48
CA ARG A 536 42.62 -5.18 -5.46
C ARG A 536 42.29 -5.98 -4.20
N SER A 537 42.24 -5.29 -3.06
CA SER A 537 41.84 -5.90 -1.79
C SER A 537 41.39 -4.84 -0.80
N SER A 538 40.48 -5.21 0.10
CA SER A 538 40.03 -4.36 1.20
C SER A 538 39.97 -5.20 2.47
N ALA A 539 40.43 -4.65 3.58
CA ALA A 539 40.44 -5.30 4.89
C ALA A 539 39.75 -4.43 5.92
N LEU A 540 38.85 -5.02 6.72
CA LEU A 540 38.20 -4.39 7.87
C LEU A 540 38.66 -5.08 9.15
N SER A 541 39.14 -4.30 10.10
CA SER A 541 39.60 -4.75 11.41
C SER A 541 38.60 -4.35 12.48
N VAL A 542 38.19 -5.32 13.29
CA VAL A 542 37.25 -5.15 14.40
C VAL A 542 37.90 -5.57 15.71
N ARG A 543 37.57 -4.89 16.81
CA ARG A 543 38.05 -5.23 18.15
C ARG A 543 37.30 -6.46 18.65
N GLU A 544 38.01 -7.47 19.13
CA GLU A 544 37.40 -8.76 19.50
C GLU A 544 36.47 -8.67 20.72
N SER A 545 36.73 -7.71 21.63
CA SER A 545 35.96 -7.58 22.88
C SER A 545 34.52 -7.13 22.69
N ASP A 546 34.25 -6.33 21.67
CA ASP A 546 32.96 -5.68 21.42
C ASP A 546 32.53 -5.70 19.95
N TRP A 547 33.33 -6.31 19.07
CA TRP A 547 33.12 -6.35 17.61
C TRP A 547 33.06 -4.97 16.94
N HIS A 548 33.53 -3.92 17.60
CA HIS A 548 33.53 -2.57 17.07
C HIS A 548 34.57 -2.39 15.94
N PRO A 549 34.22 -1.80 14.79
CA PRO A 549 35.17 -1.59 13.70
C PRO A 549 36.17 -0.47 14.02
N ILE A 550 37.45 -0.82 14.04
CA ILE A 550 38.54 0.08 14.46
C ILE A 550 39.46 0.52 13.31
N ALA A 551 39.52 -0.23 12.20
CA ALA A 551 40.32 0.17 11.05
C ALA A 551 39.84 -0.45 9.74
N ARG A 552 40.10 0.23 8.62
CA ARG A 552 39.89 -0.29 7.26
C ARG A 552 41.05 0.10 6.36
N VAL A 553 41.55 -0.85 5.59
CA VAL A 553 42.63 -0.64 4.62
C VAL A 553 42.21 -1.13 3.25
N THR A 554 42.29 -0.28 2.23
CA THR A 554 41.95 -0.63 0.84
C THR A 554 43.14 -0.39 -0.08
N HIS A 555 43.52 -1.44 -0.81
CA HIS A 555 44.57 -1.42 -1.83
C HIS A 555 43.94 -1.36 -3.22
N PHE A 556 44.38 -0.41 -4.03
CA PHE A 556 43.93 -0.22 -5.40
C PHE A 556 44.83 -0.93 -6.42
N ALA A 557 44.31 -1.18 -7.61
CA ALA A 557 45.05 -1.82 -8.71
C ALA A 557 46.24 -0.98 -9.19
N ASN A 558 46.18 0.35 -9.05
CA ASN A 558 47.26 1.29 -9.39
C ASN A 558 48.35 1.39 -8.30
N GLY A 559 48.25 0.63 -7.20
CA GLY A 559 49.22 0.64 -6.10
C GLY A 559 48.93 1.67 -5.01
N GLU A 560 47.88 2.48 -5.13
CA GLU A 560 47.46 3.40 -4.07
C GLU A 560 46.84 2.65 -2.89
N ILE A 561 46.96 3.24 -1.69
CA ILE A 561 46.44 2.70 -0.44
C ILE A 561 45.65 3.79 0.27
N VAL A 562 44.45 3.43 0.72
CA VAL A 562 43.62 4.21 1.64
C VAL A 562 43.57 3.48 2.97
N GLU A 563 44.01 4.14 4.04
CA GLU A 563 43.93 3.61 5.41
C GLU A 563 43.02 4.52 6.24
N VAL A 564 42.07 3.92 6.94
CA VAL A 564 41.21 4.60 7.92
C VAL A 564 41.38 3.90 9.25
N ALA A 565 41.72 4.61 10.31
CA ALA A 565 41.90 4.04 11.64
C ALA A 565 41.26 4.91 12.72
N GLU A 566 40.58 4.27 13.67
CA GLU A 566 40.06 4.91 14.88
C GLU A 566 41.20 5.42 15.77
N LEU A 567 41.02 6.62 16.31
CA LEU A 567 41.86 7.20 17.34
C LEU A 567 41.12 7.29 18.68
N GLU A 568 39.83 7.59 18.65
CA GLU A 568 38.98 7.75 19.84
C GLU A 568 37.52 7.44 19.48
N ASP A 569 36.80 6.79 20.39
CA ASP A 569 35.37 6.49 20.29
C ASP A 569 34.67 6.80 21.62
N VAL A 570 33.55 7.51 21.55
CA VAL A 570 32.71 7.85 22.69
C VAL A 570 31.24 7.77 22.29
N VAL A 571 30.47 6.93 23.00
CA VAL A 571 29.01 6.87 22.86
C VAL A 571 28.36 7.85 23.84
N LEU A 572 27.71 8.88 23.31
CA LEU A 572 26.98 9.90 24.05
C LEU A 572 25.47 9.57 24.08
N PRO A 573 24.78 9.81 25.20
CA PRO A 573 23.32 9.69 25.24
C PRO A 573 22.68 10.74 24.32
N TRP A 574 21.53 10.39 23.75
CA TRP A 574 20.78 11.30 22.88
C TRP A 574 20.26 12.49 23.69
N GLN A 575 20.73 13.71 23.39
CA GLN A 575 20.33 14.94 24.07
C GLN A 575 20.02 16.06 23.07
N GLN A 576 19.37 17.13 23.50
CA GLN A 576 18.97 18.24 22.60
C GLN A 576 20.17 18.92 21.91
N SER A 577 21.36 18.88 22.51
CA SER A 577 22.62 19.34 21.91
C SER A 577 23.11 18.43 20.77
N SER A 578 22.72 17.15 20.76
CA SER A 578 23.09 16.18 19.72
C SER A 578 22.54 16.54 18.36
N ILE A 579 21.38 17.23 18.31
CA ILE A 579 20.70 17.65 17.07
C ILE A 579 21.61 18.54 16.21
N GLN A 580 22.54 19.28 16.81
CA GLN A 580 23.47 20.17 16.10
C GLN A 580 24.49 19.42 15.21
N TRP A 581 24.62 18.10 15.37
CA TRP A 581 25.56 17.26 14.60
C TRP A 581 24.91 16.51 13.44
N PHE A 582 23.58 16.63 13.27
CA PHE A 582 22.81 15.92 12.24
C PHE A 582 22.10 16.92 11.32
N GLU A 583 21.94 16.56 10.04
CA GLU A 583 21.08 17.26 9.10
C GLU A 583 19.65 17.21 9.66
N SER A 584 19.11 18.38 9.92
CA SER A 584 17.67 18.53 10.06
C SER A 584 17.07 18.33 8.67
N ASP A 585 16.01 17.54 8.54
CA ASP A 585 15.21 17.43 7.31
C ASP A 585 14.55 18.78 6.89
N ALA A 586 14.90 19.89 7.55
CA ALA A 586 14.58 21.25 7.16
C ALA A 586 15.45 21.72 5.97
N ARG A 587 14.82 21.90 4.81
CA ARG A 587 15.29 22.83 3.76
C ARG A 587 15.40 24.26 4.32
N PRO A 588 16.24 25.13 3.71
CA PRO A 588 17.11 26.06 4.42
C PRO A 588 16.33 27.09 5.23
N THR A 589 16.57 27.12 6.54
CA THR A 589 16.07 28.16 7.43
C THR A 589 16.94 29.40 7.31
N ILE A 590 16.31 30.54 7.03
CA ILE A 590 16.89 31.87 7.22
C ILE A 590 17.29 32.00 8.70
N ARG A 591 18.54 32.39 8.97
CA ARG A 591 19.05 32.62 10.33
C ARG A 591 18.28 33.76 11.00
N ILE A 592 17.46 33.43 12.00
CA ILE A 592 16.95 34.39 12.98
C ILE A 592 17.99 34.51 14.11
N PRO A 593 18.31 35.72 14.62
CA PRO A 593 19.30 35.88 15.67
C PRO A 593 18.85 35.19 16.97
N ALA A 594 19.75 34.41 17.57
CA ALA A 594 19.55 33.82 18.87
C ALA A 594 19.46 34.92 19.94
N ASN A 595 18.25 35.26 20.34
CA ASN A 595 17.95 35.89 21.62
C ASN A 595 16.47 35.66 21.94
N LEU A 596 16.17 34.70 22.82
CA LEU A 596 15.12 34.73 23.86
C LEU A 596 14.79 33.31 24.35
N GLY A 597 15.73 32.71 25.07
CA GLY A 597 15.42 31.66 26.04
C GLY A 597 14.88 32.29 27.32
N LYS A 598 13.61 32.71 27.31
CA LYS A 598 12.83 32.93 28.54
C LYS A 598 11.41 32.46 28.27
N LYS A 599 11.03 31.37 28.95
CA LYS A 599 9.63 31.03 29.22
C LYS A 599 8.91 32.30 29.69
N LEU A 600 7.95 32.75 28.92
CA LEU A 600 6.99 33.76 29.35
C LEU A 600 5.62 33.10 29.37
N ASP A 601 5.08 32.94 30.57
CA ASP A 601 3.70 32.56 30.86
C ASP A 601 2.72 33.69 30.48
N THR A 602 2.86 34.25 29.28
CA THR A 602 1.93 35.23 28.71
C THR A 602 1.07 34.54 27.66
N ALA A 603 -0.25 34.78 27.73
CA ALA A 603 -1.17 34.30 26.72
C ALA A 603 -0.72 34.80 25.33
N PRO A 604 -0.74 33.93 24.29
CA PRO A 604 -0.27 34.31 22.97
C PRO A 604 -1.09 35.46 22.43
N SER A 605 -0.39 36.38 21.75
CA SER A 605 -1.01 37.48 21.04
C SER A 605 -1.84 36.97 19.85
N ALA A 606 -2.82 37.77 19.43
CA ALA A 606 -3.64 37.42 18.26
C ALA A 606 -2.80 37.24 16.98
N SER A 607 -1.68 37.95 16.85
CA SER A 607 -0.73 37.81 15.73
C SER A 607 0.05 36.50 15.78
N GLU A 608 0.44 36.02 16.98
CA GLU A 608 1.12 34.72 17.13
C GLU A 608 0.17 33.57 16.80
N LEU A 609 -1.09 33.62 17.26
CA LEU A 609 -2.09 32.62 16.90
C LEU A 609 -2.42 32.63 15.40
N ALA A 610 -2.43 33.80 14.76
CA ALA A 610 -2.60 33.90 13.31
C ALA A 610 -1.41 33.29 12.54
N ALA A 611 -0.18 33.53 13.01
CA ALA A 611 1.02 32.90 12.45
C ALA A 611 0.95 31.37 12.56
N THR A 612 0.66 30.84 13.76
CA THR A 612 0.49 29.40 13.98
C THR A 612 -0.58 28.79 13.07
N GLU A 613 -1.72 29.45 12.91
CA GLU A 613 -2.80 28.95 12.04
C GLU A 613 -2.36 28.86 10.57
N LEU A 614 -1.68 29.89 10.07
CA LEU A 614 -1.18 29.93 8.70
C LEU A 614 -0.08 28.88 8.48
N SER A 615 0.86 28.72 9.41
CA SER A 615 1.88 27.67 9.32
C SER A 615 1.27 26.27 9.35
N ALA A 616 0.25 26.04 10.18
CA ALA A 616 -0.47 24.75 10.24
C ALA A 616 -1.20 24.46 8.92
N ARG A 617 -1.90 25.46 8.36
CA ARG A 617 -2.54 25.35 7.03
C ARG A 617 -1.52 25.05 5.94
N LEU A 618 -0.37 25.72 5.96
CA LEU A 618 0.68 25.53 4.97
C LEU A 618 1.28 24.12 5.04
N ALA A 619 1.53 23.62 6.25
CA ALA A 619 2.02 22.27 6.47
C ALA A 619 1.04 21.22 5.91
N LEU A 620 -0.25 21.39 6.17
CA LEU A 620 -1.31 20.50 5.66
C LEU A 620 -1.50 20.61 4.14
N ALA A 621 -1.38 21.81 3.57
CA ALA A 621 -1.47 22.02 2.12
C ALA A 621 -0.29 21.38 1.37
N ARG A 622 0.93 21.42 1.95
CA ARG A 622 2.12 20.79 1.37
C ARG A 622 2.09 19.26 1.43
N SER A 623 1.48 18.69 2.47
CA SER A 623 1.30 17.24 2.58
C SER A 623 0.13 16.71 1.75
N GLY A 624 -0.70 17.60 1.17
CA GLY A 624 -1.92 17.25 0.44
C GLY A 624 -3.08 16.78 1.33
N SER A 625 -2.96 16.95 2.65
CA SER A 625 -3.99 16.55 3.62
C SER A 625 -5.21 17.46 3.65
N ASP A 626 -5.07 18.69 3.15
CA ASP A 626 -6.19 19.62 3.00
C ASP A 626 -7.18 19.20 1.90
N LEU A 627 -6.79 18.23 1.05
CA LEU A 627 -7.58 17.73 -0.08
C LEU A 627 -8.44 16.52 0.25
N ASN A 628 -7.81 15.49 0.84
CA ASN A 628 -8.36 14.14 0.88
C ASN A 628 -8.82 13.72 2.28
N GLU A 629 -8.58 14.56 3.29
CA GLU A 629 -8.81 14.23 4.68
C GLU A 629 -9.78 15.24 5.30
N ARG A 630 -10.65 14.77 6.22
CA ARG A 630 -11.62 15.63 6.92
C ARG A 630 -10.95 16.31 8.10
N LEU A 631 -10.12 17.31 7.80
CA LEU A 631 -9.43 18.12 8.80
C LEU A 631 -10.09 19.48 8.95
N SER A 632 -10.34 19.89 10.19
CA SER A 632 -10.80 21.22 10.56
C SER A 632 -9.71 21.94 11.35
N ILE A 633 -9.53 23.23 11.07
CA ILE A 633 -8.59 24.09 11.79
C ILE A 633 -9.42 25.19 12.43
N THR A 634 -9.40 25.24 13.75
CA THR A 634 -10.15 26.23 14.53
C THR A 634 -9.20 27.02 15.39
N ARG A 635 -9.34 28.35 15.37
CA ARG A 635 -8.54 29.24 16.21
C ARG A 635 -9.31 29.53 17.50
N GLY A 636 -8.78 29.09 18.63
CA GLY A 636 -9.27 29.45 19.95
C GLY A 636 -8.64 30.74 20.48
N GLU A 637 -8.96 31.10 21.72
CA GLU A 637 -8.41 32.30 22.38
C GLU A 637 -6.92 32.19 22.74
N LYS A 638 -6.41 30.97 22.89
CA LYS A 638 -5.03 30.70 23.36
C LYS A 638 -4.29 29.64 22.55
N THR A 639 -4.98 28.90 21.69
CA THR A 639 -4.40 27.82 20.90
C THR A 639 -5.13 27.71 19.57
N VAL A 640 -4.41 27.28 18.54
CA VAL A 640 -5.01 26.79 17.29
C VAL A 640 -5.20 25.29 17.45
N THR A 641 -6.36 24.78 17.06
CA THR A 641 -6.69 23.36 17.15
C THR A 641 -6.86 22.79 15.75
N VAL A 642 -6.14 21.70 15.47
CA VAL A 642 -6.31 20.89 14.26
C VAL A 642 -7.00 19.60 14.67
N GLU A 643 -8.25 19.42 14.23
CA GLU A 643 -9.08 18.26 14.51
C GLU A 643 -9.42 17.53 13.22
N GLY A 644 -9.53 16.20 13.27
CA GLY A 644 -9.97 15.46 12.10
C GLY A 644 -9.79 13.96 12.19
N LEU A 645 -10.42 13.29 11.22
CA LEU A 645 -10.41 11.84 11.07
C LEU A 645 -9.49 11.43 9.93
N ILE A 646 -8.58 10.50 10.21
CA ILE A 646 -7.59 9.99 9.26
C ILE A 646 -7.79 8.48 9.11
N ALA A 647 -7.76 8.00 7.87
CA ALA A 647 -7.99 6.59 7.58
C ALA A 647 -6.91 5.65 8.13
N ASP A 648 -5.65 6.09 8.03
CA ASP A 648 -4.46 5.29 8.29
C ASP A 648 -3.70 5.78 9.53
N PRO A 649 -3.39 4.91 10.52
CA PRO A 649 -2.59 5.27 11.68
C PRO A 649 -1.17 5.73 11.32
N ALA A 650 -0.55 5.22 10.25
CA ALA A 650 0.76 5.67 9.82
C ALA A 650 0.69 7.12 9.31
N ARG A 651 -0.30 7.41 8.45
CA ARG A 651 -0.60 8.78 7.99
C ARG A 651 -0.90 9.75 9.13
N ARG A 652 -1.65 9.32 10.15
CA ARG A 652 -1.91 10.14 11.36
C ARG A 652 -0.62 10.48 12.10
N ASN A 653 0.29 9.52 12.25
CA ASN A 653 1.57 9.75 12.92
C ASN A 653 2.46 10.71 12.12
N GLU A 654 2.48 10.57 10.78
CA GLU A 654 3.17 11.51 9.89
C GLU A 654 2.67 12.96 10.10
N LEU A 655 1.35 13.18 10.08
CA LEU A 655 0.79 14.51 10.31
C LEU A 655 1.04 15.06 11.72
N ARG A 656 1.05 14.19 12.73
CA ARG A 656 1.44 14.60 14.09
C ARG A 656 2.88 15.07 14.16
N VAL A 657 3.79 14.40 13.45
CA VAL A 657 5.20 14.80 13.38
C VAL A 657 5.33 16.14 12.67
N ILE A 658 4.67 16.29 11.51
CA ILE A 658 4.69 17.54 10.72
C ILE A 658 4.16 18.74 11.52
N LEU A 659 3.14 18.53 12.36
CA LEU A 659 2.51 19.59 13.14
C LEU A 659 3.12 19.80 14.54
N ALA A 660 4.00 18.91 15.02
CA ALA A 660 4.50 18.93 16.39
C ALA A 660 5.34 20.18 16.72
N ASP A 661 6.01 20.74 15.72
CA ASP A 661 6.95 21.85 15.90
C ASP A 661 6.29 23.23 15.91
N LEU A 662 4.97 23.31 15.71
CA LEU A 662 4.25 24.58 15.63
C LEU A 662 3.83 25.07 17.04
N PRO A 663 4.25 26.27 17.46
CA PRO A 663 3.92 26.81 18.78
C PRO A 663 2.41 27.10 18.88
N HIS A 664 1.82 26.93 20.06
CA HIS A 664 0.40 27.19 20.32
C HIS A 664 -0.59 26.33 19.49
N LEU A 665 -0.13 25.23 18.90
CA LEU A 665 -0.97 24.27 18.15
C LEU A 665 -1.35 23.06 19.02
N SER A 666 -2.63 22.71 19.03
CA SER A 666 -3.16 21.46 19.58
C SER A 666 -3.62 20.56 18.44
N VAL A 667 -3.13 19.32 18.41
CA VAL A 667 -3.41 18.37 17.33
C VAL A 667 -4.24 17.22 17.87
N HIS A 668 -5.48 17.12 17.42
CA HIS A 668 -6.47 16.12 17.82
C HIS A 668 -6.91 15.29 16.61
N LEU A 669 -5.93 14.61 16.01
CA LEU A 669 -6.16 13.66 14.92
C LEU A 669 -6.52 12.30 15.50
N ARG A 670 -7.61 11.71 15.03
CA ARG A 670 -8.04 10.35 15.40
C ARG A 670 -8.08 9.47 14.16
N THR A 671 -7.76 8.20 14.33
CA THR A 671 -8.16 7.22 13.32
C THR A 671 -9.65 6.93 13.46
N PHE A 672 -10.30 6.43 12.41
CA PHE A 672 -11.68 5.96 12.53
C PHE A 672 -11.84 4.92 13.65
N GLU A 673 -10.86 4.04 13.81
CA GLU A 673 -10.79 3.03 14.88
C GLU A 673 -10.80 3.65 16.30
N GLU A 674 -10.06 4.75 16.50
CA GLU A 674 -10.01 5.45 17.80
C GLU A 674 -11.26 6.28 18.08
N ALA A 675 -11.92 6.79 17.04
CA ALA A 675 -13.20 7.48 17.17
C ALA A 675 -14.28 6.49 17.63
N GLU A 676 -14.38 5.33 16.98
CA GLU A 676 -15.32 4.26 17.33
C GLU A 676 -15.04 3.69 18.75
N ALA A 677 -13.77 3.49 19.13
CA ALA A 677 -13.40 3.00 20.46
C ALA A 677 -13.74 3.96 21.62
N LYS A 678 -13.79 5.27 21.35
CA LYS A 678 -14.12 6.30 22.35
C LYS A 678 -15.63 6.50 22.47
N GLU A 679 -16.38 6.34 21.39
CA GLU A 679 -17.84 6.40 21.36
C GLU A 679 -18.50 5.24 22.14
N GLY A 680 -17.86 4.08 22.21
CA GLY A 680 -18.34 2.93 23.00
C GLY A 680 -18.43 3.14 24.51
N LYS A 681 -17.87 4.22 25.07
CA LYS A 681 -17.86 4.50 26.53
C LYS A 681 -18.77 5.65 26.99
N THR A 682 -19.35 6.43 26.09
CA THR A 682 -20.16 7.61 26.46
C THR A 682 -21.42 7.68 25.59
N ARG A 683 -22.56 7.20 26.09
CA ARG A 683 -23.84 7.21 25.38
C ARG A 683 -24.67 8.45 25.68
N LYS A 684 -25.05 9.22 24.66
CA LYS A 684 -26.37 9.86 24.39
C LYS A 684 -26.19 11.07 23.45
N THR A 685 -26.84 10.99 22.28
CA THR A 685 -27.35 12.08 21.41
C THR A 685 -26.46 13.32 21.24
N THR A 686 -25.90 13.47 20.05
CA THR A 686 -26.35 14.41 18.98
C THR A 686 -25.14 14.66 18.09
N GLU A 687 -24.93 13.86 17.04
CA GLU A 687 -24.06 14.27 15.93
C GLU A 687 -24.72 13.88 14.61
N GLU A 688 -24.87 14.89 13.75
CA GLU A 688 -25.38 14.80 12.40
C GLU A 688 -24.42 13.94 11.57
N HIS A 689 -24.90 12.75 11.18
CA HIS A 689 -24.18 11.89 10.26
C HIS A 689 -24.20 12.51 8.86
N PHE A 690 -23.11 13.20 8.48
CA PHE A 690 -22.88 13.59 7.09
C PHE A 690 -22.55 12.35 6.24
N ALA A 691 -23.60 11.64 5.83
CA ALA A 691 -23.59 10.85 4.61
C ALA A 691 -23.36 11.81 3.45
N VAL A 692 -22.36 11.53 2.60
CA VAL A 692 -22.26 12.21 1.31
C VAL A 692 -23.39 11.64 0.45
N SER A 693 -24.56 12.26 0.53
CA SER A 693 -25.67 12.00 -0.37
C SER A 693 -25.25 12.40 -1.78
N VAL A 694 -24.99 11.41 -2.63
CA VAL A 694 -24.81 11.64 -4.08
C VAL A 694 -26.19 11.97 -4.63
N ALA A 695 -26.39 13.24 -4.99
CA ALA A 695 -27.65 13.80 -5.44
C ALA A 695 -28.38 12.92 -6.50
N THR A 696 -29.68 12.79 -6.29
CA THR A 696 -30.76 12.19 -7.10
C THR A 696 -30.45 11.87 -8.57
N GLY A 697 -30.60 10.60 -8.94
CA GLY A 697 -30.10 10.04 -10.21
C GLY A 697 -30.98 10.17 -11.45
N THR A 698 -31.16 11.40 -11.91
CA THR A 698 -31.32 11.70 -13.34
C THR A 698 -29.93 11.64 -14.01
N ILE A 699 -29.82 11.03 -15.20
CA ILE A 699 -28.60 11.15 -16.03
C ILE A 699 -28.34 12.65 -16.21
N SER A 700 -27.13 13.13 -15.90
CA SER A 700 -26.83 14.57 -15.95
C SER A 700 -27.13 15.13 -17.35
N GLY A 701 -27.50 16.40 -17.44
CA GLY A 701 -27.75 17.03 -18.75
C GLY A 701 -26.54 16.91 -19.67
N PHE A 702 -25.33 16.98 -19.09
CA PHE A 702 -24.07 16.75 -19.80
C PHE A 702 -23.93 15.34 -20.38
N ASP A 703 -24.18 14.29 -19.58
CA ASP A 703 -24.12 12.89 -20.01
C ASP A 703 -25.15 12.61 -21.12
N GLN A 704 -26.38 13.13 -20.97
CA GLN A 704 -27.44 12.95 -21.98
C GLN A 704 -27.05 13.60 -23.31
N TRP A 705 -26.52 14.82 -23.26
CA TRP A 705 -26.09 15.52 -24.46
C TRP A 705 -24.94 14.81 -25.16
N MET A 706 -23.89 14.40 -24.45
CA MET A 706 -22.77 13.68 -25.07
C MET A 706 -23.22 12.36 -25.70
N LEU A 707 -24.10 11.61 -25.03
CA LEU A 707 -24.69 10.40 -25.62
C LEU A 707 -25.50 10.71 -26.89
N SER A 708 -26.21 11.84 -26.94
CA SER A 708 -26.94 12.29 -28.14
C SER A 708 -26.03 12.66 -29.30
N GLN A 709 -24.81 13.14 -29.01
CA GLN A 709 -23.77 13.44 -30.00
C GLN A 709 -22.95 12.20 -30.40
N HIS A 710 -23.41 11.00 -30.04
CA HIS A 710 -22.77 9.72 -30.36
C HIS A 710 -21.38 9.50 -29.75
N TYR A 711 -21.03 10.17 -28.65
CA TYR A 711 -19.82 9.84 -27.90
C TYR A 711 -19.90 8.42 -27.30
N ALA A 712 -18.77 7.72 -27.23
CA ALA A 712 -18.68 6.44 -26.57
C ALA A 712 -18.98 6.59 -25.07
N THR A 713 -19.62 5.58 -24.46
CA THR A 713 -19.99 5.63 -23.04
C THR A 713 -18.76 5.76 -22.12
N ASP A 714 -17.61 5.22 -22.54
CA ASP A 714 -16.36 5.33 -21.79
C ASP A 714 -15.82 6.78 -21.83
N ASP A 715 -15.91 7.46 -22.98
CA ASP A 715 -15.55 8.87 -23.11
C ASP A 715 -16.48 9.76 -22.28
N VAL A 716 -17.79 9.50 -22.32
CA VAL A 716 -18.78 10.20 -21.48
C VAL A 716 -18.38 10.10 -20.01
N THR A 717 -18.04 8.90 -19.55
CA THR A 717 -17.69 8.64 -18.15
C THR A 717 -16.37 9.34 -17.77
N ARG A 718 -15.36 9.25 -18.64
CA ARG A 718 -14.07 9.92 -18.43
C ARG A 718 -14.24 11.44 -18.37
N LEU A 719 -14.97 12.04 -19.31
CA LEU A 719 -15.18 13.49 -19.36
C LEU A 719 -16.03 13.99 -18.21
N HIS A 720 -17.04 13.23 -17.78
CA HIS A 720 -17.80 13.52 -16.57
C HIS A 720 -16.89 13.59 -15.34
N ALA A 721 -16.03 12.59 -15.16
CA ALA A 721 -15.09 12.55 -14.03
C ALA A 721 -14.16 13.77 -14.04
N VAL A 722 -13.58 14.10 -15.21
CA VAL A 722 -12.73 15.30 -15.36
C VAL A 722 -13.47 16.58 -14.97
N LEU A 723 -14.73 16.73 -15.39
CA LEU A 723 -15.55 17.90 -15.05
C LEU A 723 -15.89 17.94 -13.55
N PHE A 724 -16.20 16.79 -12.95
CA PHE A 724 -16.49 16.66 -11.52
C PHE A 724 -15.27 16.98 -10.64
N ASP A 725 -14.10 16.45 -11.02
CA ASP A 725 -12.85 16.71 -10.31
C ASP A 725 -12.45 18.17 -10.41
N ALA A 726 -12.60 18.77 -11.59
CA ALA A 726 -12.32 20.19 -11.81
C ALA A 726 -13.22 21.09 -10.94
N VAL A 727 -14.54 20.86 -10.93
CA VAL A 727 -15.45 21.69 -10.13
C VAL A 727 -15.21 21.52 -8.63
N SER A 728 -14.87 20.31 -8.18
CA SER A 728 -14.52 20.06 -6.78
C SER A 728 -13.25 20.80 -6.38
N ALA A 729 -12.21 20.73 -7.22
CA ALA A 729 -10.95 21.43 -6.99
C ALA A 729 -11.10 22.97 -7.02
N LEU A 730 -11.95 23.51 -7.90
CA LEU A 730 -12.28 24.93 -7.97
C LEU A 730 -12.95 25.41 -6.68
N ARG A 731 -14.02 24.73 -6.24
CA ARG A 731 -14.74 25.10 -5.01
C ARG A 731 -13.87 24.98 -3.77
N GLN A 732 -13.03 23.95 -3.70
CA GLN A 732 -12.11 23.75 -2.58
C GLN A 732 -11.02 24.82 -2.55
N GLY A 733 -10.43 25.15 -3.72
CA GLY A 733 -9.49 26.26 -3.85
C GLY A 733 -10.11 27.59 -3.41
N GLN A 734 -11.32 27.89 -3.86
CA GLN A 734 -12.05 29.10 -3.47
C GLN A 734 -12.35 29.14 -1.97
N SER A 735 -12.86 28.05 -1.40
CA SER A 735 -13.13 27.96 0.04
C SER A 735 -11.85 28.18 0.86
N SER A 736 -10.74 27.59 0.40
CA SER A 736 -9.44 27.74 1.06
C SER A 736 -8.93 29.18 0.99
N LEU A 737 -9.07 29.84 -0.16
CA LEU A 737 -8.76 31.28 -0.33
C LEU A 737 -9.63 32.15 0.59
N ALA A 738 -10.95 31.90 0.62
CA ALA A 738 -11.87 32.64 1.48
C ALA A 738 -11.56 32.45 2.98
N GLN A 739 -11.11 31.26 3.39
CA GLN A 739 -10.70 31.00 4.78
C GLN A 739 -9.43 31.73 5.18
N ILE A 740 -8.45 31.89 4.27
CA ILE A 740 -7.23 32.65 4.57
C ILE A 740 -7.44 34.16 4.47
N ASP A 741 -8.39 34.62 3.65
CA ASP A 741 -8.76 36.04 3.52
C ASP A 741 -9.77 36.52 4.59
N GLY A 742 -10.56 35.60 5.16
CA GLY A 742 -11.56 35.87 6.18
C GLY A 742 -10.97 36.39 7.49
N ASP A 743 -11.64 37.38 8.09
CA ASP A 743 -11.38 38.05 9.38
C ASP A 743 -10.49 39.31 9.39
N GLY A 744 -10.19 39.94 8.25
CA GLY A 744 -9.44 41.22 8.26
C GLY A 744 -8.02 41.09 8.86
N ARG A 745 -7.46 39.88 8.76
CA ARG A 745 -6.20 39.42 9.39
C ARG A 745 -4.95 40.08 8.80
N THR A 746 -5.05 40.64 7.60
CA THR A 746 -3.89 41.15 6.83
C THR A 746 -3.26 42.42 7.38
N ASN A 747 -3.93 43.16 8.28
CA ASN A 747 -3.41 44.43 8.79
C ASN A 747 -2.39 44.28 9.93
N SER A 748 -2.15 43.07 10.46
CA SER A 748 -1.21 42.84 11.58
C SER A 748 -0.54 41.46 11.57
N LEU A 749 -0.21 40.92 10.39
CA LEU A 749 0.56 39.68 10.30
C LEU A 749 2.03 39.93 10.67
N SER A 750 2.67 38.96 11.32
CA SER A 750 4.12 38.94 11.45
C SER A 750 4.76 38.71 10.06
N PRO A 751 6.03 39.09 9.83
CA PRO A 751 6.70 38.84 8.55
C PRO A 751 6.70 37.36 8.14
N GLU A 752 6.79 36.45 9.12
CA GLU A 752 6.73 35.00 8.90
C GLU A 752 5.33 34.55 8.48
N ALA A 753 4.29 35.07 9.14
CA ALA A 753 2.90 34.79 8.78
C ALA A 753 2.52 35.36 7.40
N GLU A 754 3.09 36.51 7.03
CA GLU A 754 2.93 37.10 5.69
C GLU A 754 3.54 36.19 4.61
N GLN A 755 4.73 35.63 4.85
CA GLN A 755 5.36 34.67 3.95
C GLN A 755 4.53 33.37 3.82
N ASP A 756 4.04 32.82 4.93
CA ASP A 756 3.20 31.62 4.90
C ASP A 756 1.86 31.86 4.20
N TYR A 757 1.26 33.04 4.41
CA TYR A 757 0.06 33.47 3.69
C TYR A 757 0.31 33.59 2.18
N GLU A 758 1.41 34.22 1.74
CA GLU A 758 1.76 34.32 0.31
C GLU A 758 1.96 32.94 -0.33
N GLU A 759 2.61 32.02 0.40
CA GLU A 759 2.82 30.65 -0.07
C GLU A 759 1.50 29.87 -0.19
N LEU A 760 0.63 29.95 0.83
CA LEU A 760 -0.69 29.35 0.81
C LEU A 760 -1.56 29.88 -0.33
N TRP A 761 -1.58 31.21 -0.48
CA TRP A 761 -2.26 31.88 -1.58
C TRP A 761 -1.79 31.32 -2.92
N ARG A 762 -0.47 31.20 -3.13
CA ARG A 762 0.11 30.63 -4.35
C ARG A 762 -0.33 29.18 -4.58
N ILE A 763 -0.31 28.33 -3.54
CA ILE A 763 -0.74 26.92 -3.64
C ILE A 763 -2.20 26.83 -4.08
N TYR A 764 -3.09 27.61 -3.47
CA TYR A 764 -4.52 27.58 -3.78
C TYR A 764 -4.85 28.19 -5.14
N VAL A 765 -4.18 29.28 -5.53
CA VAL A 765 -4.32 29.86 -6.87
C VAL A 765 -3.79 28.91 -7.95
N GLU A 766 -2.66 28.23 -7.73
CA GLU A 766 -2.15 27.21 -8.67
C GLU A 766 -3.10 26.00 -8.78
N ARG A 767 -3.78 25.63 -7.68
CA ARG A 767 -4.82 24.60 -7.69
C ARG A 767 -6.01 25.00 -8.56
N ILE A 768 -6.51 26.22 -8.40
CA ILE A 768 -7.57 26.80 -9.26
C ILE A 768 -7.10 26.85 -10.72
N ALA A 769 -5.85 27.27 -10.96
CA ALA A 769 -5.26 27.30 -12.29
C ALA A 769 -5.24 25.93 -12.96
N ARG A 770 -4.85 24.88 -12.21
CA ARG A 770 -4.81 23.50 -12.71
C ARG A 770 -6.21 22.99 -13.05
N ALA A 771 -7.19 23.23 -12.19
CA ALA A 771 -8.58 22.86 -12.44
C ALA A 771 -9.13 23.56 -13.69
N SER A 772 -8.90 24.87 -13.81
CA SER A 772 -9.28 25.67 -14.99
C SER A 772 -8.65 25.15 -16.29
N ARG A 773 -7.36 24.74 -16.26
CA ARG A 773 -6.69 24.13 -17.43
C ARG A 773 -7.28 22.76 -17.79
N SER A 774 -7.68 21.96 -16.80
CA SER A 774 -8.38 20.69 -17.06
C SER A 774 -9.72 20.90 -17.74
N GLU A 775 -10.49 21.92 -17.33
CA GLU A 775 -11.73 22.31 -18.01
C GLU A 775 -11.49 22.80 -19.43
N ALA A 776 -10.45 23.64 -19.64
CA ALA A 776 -10.06 24.10 -20.96
C ALA A 776 -9.75 22.93 -21.91
N LYS A 777 -9.03 21.93 -21.41
CA LYS A 777 -8.70 20.72 -22.16
C LYS A 777 -9.98 19.93 -22.51
N LEU A 778 -10.91 19.81 -21.57
CA LEU A 778 -12.21 19.17 -21.80
C LEU A 778 -13.04 19.91 -22.86
N LEU A 779 -13.09 21.25 -22.80
CA LEU A 779 -13.80 22.06 -23.80
C LEU A 779 -13.19 21.91 -25.19
N ASN A 780 -11.86 21.88 -25.29
CA ASN A 780 -11.15 21.66 -26.55
C ASN A 780 -11.42 20.25 -27.12
N GLU A 781 -11.48 19.24 -26.26
CA GLU A 781 -11.80 17.86 -26.63
C GLU A 781 -13.25 17.70 -27.10
N LEU A 782 -14.17 18.49 -26.54
CA LEU A 782 -15.56 18.59 -27.00
C LEU A 782 -15.75 19.54 -28.19
N HIS A 783 -14.67 20.10 -28.73
CA HIS A 783 -14.68 21.07 -29.83
C HIS A 783 -15.56 22.32 -29.56
N VAL A 784 -15.70 22.70 -28.29
CA VAL A 784 -16.42 23.92 -27.89
C VAL A 784 -15.48 25.10 -28.03
N SER A 785 -15.76 25.99 -28.98
CA SER A 785 -14.90 27.15 -29.25
C SER A 785 -14.90 28.14 -28.08
N THR A 786 -13.73 28.40 -27.51
CA THR A 786 -13.51 29.50 -26.56
C THR A 786 -13.41 30.81 -27.32
N ARG A 787 -14.24 31.79 -26.96
CA ARG A 787 -14.21 33.12 -27.59
C ARG A 787 -13.38 34.06 -26.72
N THR A 788 -12.34 34.65 -27.31
CA THR A 788 -11.34 35.49 -26.61
C THR A 788 -11.83 36.91 -26.35
N GLU A 789 -13.01 37.08 -25.74
CA GLU A 789 -13.50 38.38 -25.29
C GLU A 789 -13.22 38.52 -23.79
N ALA A 790 -11.95 38.76 -23.44
CA ALA A 790 -11.49 38.93 -22.06
C ALA A 790 -11.67 40.38 -21.61
N THR A 791 -12.85 40.73 -21.09
CA THR A 791 -13.12 42.03 -20.45
C THR A 791 -14.00 41.90 -19.21
N SER A 792 -13.74 40.90 -18.35
CA SER A 792 -14.42 40.82 -17.06
C SER A 792 -13.64 41.59 -15.98
N SER A 793 -14.32 42.53 -15.32
CA SER A 793 -13.81 43.28 -14.17
C SER A 793 -14.13 42.60 -12.83
N SER A 794 -14.58 41.34 -12.86
CA SER A 794 -14.98 40.53 -11.70
C SER A 794 -13.77 40.11 -10.87
N SER A 795 -13.99 39.83 -9.59
CA SER A 795 -12.96 39.24 -8.74
C SER A 795 -12.71 37.77 -9.13
N LEU A 796 -11.54 37.23 -8.78
CA LEU A 796 -11.24 35.81 -8.94
C LEU A 796 -12.31 34.91 -8.27
N SER A 797 -12.81 35.31 -7.10
CA SER A 797 -13.86 34.58 -6.39
C SER A 797 -15.16 34.52 -7.17
N ASP A 798 -15.56 35.64 -7.79
CA ASP A 798 -16.80 35.70 -8.59
C ASP A 798 -16.69 34.80 -9.83
N GLU A 799 -15.55 34.81 -10.51
CA GLU A 799 -15.29 33.95 -11.68
C GLU A 799 -15.31 32.46 -11.31
N VAL A 800 -14.66 32.08 -10.20
CA VAL A 800 -14.65 30.69 -9.74
C VAL A 800 -16.05 30.23 -9.34
N GLN A 801 -16.81 31.06 -8.63
CA GLN A 801 -18.19 30.74 -8.23
C GLN A 801 -19.11 30.59 -9.44
N GLN A 802 -19.00 31.50 -10.41
CA GLN A 802 -19.77 31.45 -11.64
C GLN A 802 -19.43 30.20 -12.46
N ASN A 803 -18.15 29.90 -12.65
CA ASN A 803 -17.69 28.69 -13.33
C ASN A 803 -18.23 27.43 -12.62
N ALA A 804 -18.02 27.31 -11.31
CA ALA A 804 -18.44 26.14 -10.55
C ALA A 804 -19.98 25.94 -10.58
N ALA A 805 -20.75 27.03 -10.57
CA ALA A 805 -22.21 26.96 -10.71
C ALA A 805 -22.63 26.42 -12.08
N ILE A 806 -21.93 26.77 -13.17
CA ILE A 806 -22.20 26.23 -14.51
C ILE A 806 -21.85 24.73 -14.56
N CYS A 807 -20.69 24.32 -14.03
CA CYS A 807 -20.28 22.92 -13.96
C CYS A 807 -21.24 22.07 -13.13
N LEU A 808 -21.68 22.57 -11.97
CA LEU A 808 -22.69 21.87 -11.16
C LEU A 808 -24.03 21.73 -11.88
N ARG A 809 -24.45 22.73 -12.67
CA ARG A 809 -25.67 22.63 -13.50
C ARG A 809 -25.53 21.60 -14.61
N LEU A 810 -24.35 21.51 -15.24
CA LEU A 810 -24.02 20.47 -16.22
C LEU A 810 -24.07 19.06 -15.60
N LEU A 811 -23.57 18.91 -14.37
CA LEU A 811 -23.50 17.65 -13.64
C LEU A 811 -24.81 17.27 -12.94
N SER A 812 -25.64 18.24 -12.58
CA SER A 812 -26.98 18.01 -12.03
C SER A 812 -27.95 17.62 -13.14
N GLY A 813 -28.75 16.58 -12.95
CA GLY A 813 -29.81 16.24 -13.91
C GLY A 813 -31.11 17.02 -13.72
N ALA A 814 -31.06 18.15 -12.98
CA ALA A 814 -32.21 19.01 -12.70
C ALA A 814 -32.55 19.99 -13.85
N ALA A 815 -31.80 19.97 -14.96
CA ALA A 815 -32.17 20.73 -16.14
C ALA A 815 -33.45 20.13 -16.75
N SER A 816 -34.59 20.79 -16.53
CA SER A 816 -35.91 20.36 -16.99
C SER A 816 -36.10 20.45 -18.52
N GLN A 817 -35.05 20.70 -19.30
CA GLN A 817 -35.07 20.69 -20.76
C GLN A 817 -33.77 20.11 -21.32
N GLN A 818 -33.93 19.21 -22.29
CA GLN A 818 -32.88 18.45 -22.98
C GLN A 818 -31.96 19.33 -23.85
N ASP A 819 -32.20 20.65 -23.89
CA ASP A 819 -31.54 21.63 -24.77
C ASP A 819 -30.48 22.53 -24.08
N ASP A 820 -30.23 22.36 -22.77
CA ASP A 820 -29.39 23.30 -22.01
C ASP A 820 -27.89 22.99 -21.97
N ALA A 821 -27.45 21.73 -22.17
CA ALA A 821 -26.04 21.36 -22.03
C ALA A 821 -25.10 22.06 -23.04
N PRO A 822 -25.42 22.18 -24.35
CA PRO A 822 -24.60 22.96 -25.27
C PRO A 822 -24.51 24.43 -24.86
N ALA A 823 -25.61 25.01 -24.39
CA ALA A 823 -25.65 26.40 -23.95
C ALA A 823 -24.80 26.62 -22.69
N LEU A 824 -24.85 25.69 -21.73
CA LEU A 824 -24.01 25.71 -20.53
C LEU A 824 -22.54 25.48 -20.86
N LEU A 825 -22.19 24.58 -21.79
CA LEU A 825 -20.81 24.41 -22.26
C LEU A 825 -20.30 25.66 -22.96
N GLN A 826 -21.14 26.34 -23.75
CA GLN A 826 -20.78 27.64 -24.32
C GLN A 826 -20.65 28.74 -23.27
N GLN A 827 -21.47 28.73 -22.22
CA GLN A 827 -21.32 29.66 -21.08
C GLN A 827 -20.00 29.39 -20.35
N LEU A 828 -19.67 28.12 -20.10
CA LEU A 828 -18.40 27.71 -19.48
C LEU A 828 -17.22 28.20 -20.34
N ALA A 829 -17.28 27.99 -21.66
CA ALA A 829 -16.25 28.44 -22.60
C ALA A 829 -16.10 29.97 -22.69
N ARG A 830 -17.10 30.76 -22.28
CA ARG A 830 -17.03 32.23 -22.18
C ARG A 830 -16.42 32.69 -20.86
N VAL A 831 -16.69 32.00 -19.76
CA VAL A 831 -16.19 32.33 -18.42
C VAL A 831 -14.71 31.92 -18.28
N GLN A 832 -14.32 30.83 -18.93
CA GLN A 832 -13.00 30.22 -18.78
C GLN A 832 -11.81 31.17 -19.08
N PRO A 833 -11.81 31.99 -20.15
CA PRO A 833 -10.73 32.97 -20.39
C PRO A 833 -10.65 34.07 -19.32
N GLY A 834 -11.80 34.48 -18.76
CA GLY A 834 -11.87 35.46 -17.66
C GLY A 834 -11.25 34.89 -16.39
N LEU A 835 -11.60 33.64 -16.05
CA LEU A 835 -11.00 32.92 -14.92
C LEU A 835 -9.48 32.78 -15.08
N GLU A 836 -8.99 32.37 -16.25
CA GLU A 836 -7.54 32.26 -16.52
C GLU A 836 -6.83 33.62 -16.39
N ALA A 837 -7.43 34.69 -16.92
CA ALA A 837 -6.89 36.03 -16.81
C ALA A 837 -6.81 36.50 -15.34
N GLN A 838 -7.84 36.22 -14.53
CA GLN A 838 -7.86 36.56 -13.11
C GLN A 838 -6.85 35.73 -12.29
N VAL A 839 -6.70 34.44 -12.60
CA VAL A 839 -5.67 33.58 -12.00
C VAL A 839 -4.27 34.14 -12.32
N GLN A 840 -4.00 34.47 -13.59
CA GLN A 840 -2.72 35.01 -14.01
C GLN A 840 -2.44 36.39 -13.41
N SER A 841 -3.46 37.26 -13.36
CA SER A 841 -3.38 38.57 -12.70
C SER A 841 -3.06 38.43 -11.21
N SER A 842 -3.74 37.51 -10.52
CA SER A 842 -3.51 37.23 -9.09
C SER A 842 -2.09 36.72 -8.82
N MET A 843 -1.54 35.89 -9.70
CA MET A 843 -0.13 35.45 -9.62
C MET A 843 0.83 36.62 -9.88
N ASN A 844 0.54 37.48 -10.86
CA ASN A 844 1.42 38.60 -11.23
C ASN A 844 1.46 39.72 -10.17
N ILE A 845 0.31 40.08 -9.59
CA ILE A 845 0.21 41.13 -8.56
C ILE A 845 1.07 40.77 -7.34
N LYS A 846 1.02 39.50 -6.91
CA LYS A 846 1.79 39.02 -5.75
C LYS A 846 3.28 38.90 -6.06
N ASN A 847 3.66 38.36 -7.22
CA ASN A 847 5.07 38.31 -7.63
C ASN A 847 5.70 39.72 -7.76
N GLY A 848 4.93 40.71 -8.21
CA GLY A 848 5.36 42.10 -8.29
C GLY A 848 5.58 42.71 -6.89
N ALA A 849 4.62 42.53 -5.98
CA ALA A 849 4.72 43.04 -4.61
C ALA A 849 5.98 42.54 -3.88
N SER A 850 6.27 41.23 -3.92
CA SER A 850 7.45 40.65 -3.25
C SER A 850 8.78 41.16 -3.84
N SER A 851 8.83 41.41 -5.17
CA SER A 851 10.02 41.97 -5.84
C SER A 851 10.29 43.43 -5.45
N THR A 852 9.22 44.24 -5.33
CA THR A 852 9.35 45.64 -4.88
C THR A 852 9.78 45.75 -3.41
N ALA A 853 9.27 44.86 -2.55
CA ALA A 853 9.64 44.81 -1.12
C ALA A 853 11.10 44.37 -0.90
N LEU A 854 11.58 43.37 -1.66
CA LEU A 854 12.98 42.92 -1.63
C LEU A 854 13.95 44.02 -2.09
N ASN A 855 13.61 44.76 -3.15
CA ASN A 855 14.43 45.87 -3.64
C ASN A 855 14.44 47.09 -2.68
N ALA A 856 13.33 47.38 -2.01
CA ALA A 856 13.27 48.45 -1.00
C ALA A 856 14.09 48.13 0.26
N ASN A 857 14.16 46.87 0.67
CA ASN A 857 15.01 46.42 1.78
C ASN A 857 16.51 46.37 1.42
N ALA A 858 16.85 46.07 0.17
CA ALA A 858 18.24 46.17 -0.33
C ALA A 858 18.75 47.62 -0.35
N ALA A 859 17.87 48.60 -0.60
CA ALA A 859 18.22 50.03 -0.61
C ALA A 859 18.34 50.69 0.78
N ARG A 860 18.00 49.97 1.88
CA ARG A 860 18.01 50.50 3.26
C ARG A 860 19.09 49.93 4.18
N ARG A 861 20.03 49.13 3.68
CA ARG A 861 21.22 48.73 4.44
C ARG A 861 22.41 49.65 4.07
N PRO A 862 22.94 50.47 4.99
CA PRO A 862 24.22 51.16 4.79
C PRO A 862 25.39 50.19 4.74
#